data_AF-A0A8T6HRA5-F1
#
_entry.id   AF-A0A8T6HRA5-F1
#
_cell.length_a   1.000
_cell.length_b   1.000
_cell.length_c   1.000
_cell.angle_alpha   90.00
_cell.angle_beta   90.00
_cell.angle_gamma   90.00
#
_symmetry.space_group_name_H-M   'P 1'
#
loop_
_entity.id
_entity.type
_entity.pdbx_description
1 polymer ?
#
loop_
_entity_poly.entity_id
_entity_poly.type
_entity_poly.pdbx_seq_one_letter_code
_entity_poly.pdbx_strand_id
1 'polypeptide(L)'
;MTNSGQSISRRKFSFAVIADTHLNDQELGTNSPFEVNQLANRRLRYVIDDLNTRDLVHVIHLGDIVHPVPSNGDLYVNAANLFHEQASRLRHALHVIPGNHDVGDKRMAFSPAGGIRENYLDIYSRHFGSDHFDFENQGVAFVGINAQLLGSGLQSEISHREWLEKTLKRYSGHRMFLFSHYPPYLYRPDEDEHYDNLGRQGREEILNLLDEYSVEALFSGHVHHFWYNDYNGCNCYLLPSTAFTRQDYSEMFRVAPHDDAFGRDDRDKLGYLIVHVHETGHTFDVVRCHGRQTGLNSATSVRGSRIDPINPATNRFPILGFDMRNDWFETVQIPPSGGLDEFDRKVVRNDYPLLAIWEMGVRNLRIPLTDLVDSNRRRRLIELARLGFRFTLFSQLPSEQRIAQLVLRNADLIDSWEIAGRIEETSEFCKAFRGMMNASDCAIQLFFSPLKNREDIIRTGQVYYHVINHGFTISDFAGDGLERFDVLESVDHIDGIVIRCGIHDPVDSIMKLASEIQLNTGLQASVHLRLTEDSPAAHQDSEVLLCNRLAEGMFHAWHLGVEKVFSDTLSDNDRGYFPRTGLLDREFNPRSGATLVKIIHSLMSTLGRVRVACRQTKTDPMCLVLECEFGEAVLILAESAEKQLSTENLDGLVEEEAQWVNWETGYLDEQPTNFKGFPVVRVKLQ
;
A
#
# COMPACT_ATOMS: atom_id res chain seq x y z
N MET A 1 -18.35 -0.90 21.35
CA MET A 1 -17.28 -1.88 21.63
C MET A 1 -16.02 -1.28 21.05
N THR A 2 -15.07 -0.89 21.89
CA THR A 2 -13.82 -0.26 21.45
C THR A 2 -13.01 -1.27 20.64
N ASN A 3 -12.92 -1.07 19.34
CA ASN A 3 -12.14 -1.93 18.46
C ASN A 3 -10.66 -1.54 18.55
N SER A 4 -10.06 -1.73 19.74
CA SER A 4 -8.62 -1.67 19.92
C SER A 4 -8.01 -2.68 18.94
N GLY A 5 -7.34 -2.17 17.90
CA GLY A 5 -6.96 -2.95 16.73
C GLY A 5 -6.38 -4.30 17.14
N GLN A 6 -7.01 -5.38 16.67
CA GLN A 6 -6.64 -6.73 17.09
C GLN A 6 -5.14 -6.91 16.88
N SER A 7 -4.43 -7.12 17.99
CA SER A 7 -3.01 -7.47 17.97
C SER A 7 -2.87 -8.71 17.11
N ILE A 8 -2.39 -8.54 15.88
CA ILE A 8 -2.25 -9.65 14.94
C ILE A 8 -1.34 -10.68 15.58
N SER A 9 -1.94 -11.84 15.77
CA SER A 9 -1.42 -13.00 16.46
C SER A 9 -0.30 -13.67 15.66
N ARG A 10 0.22 -14.79 16.17
CA ARG A 10 1.32 -15.51 15.54
C ARG A 10 0.98 -15.94 14.10
N ARG A 11 1.88 -15.71 13.14
CA ARG A 11 1.79 -16.24 11.77
C ARG A 11 1.79 -17.78 11.83
N LYS A 12 0.76 -18.41 11.28
CA LYS A 12 0.58 -19.87 11.21
C LYS A 12 1.17 -20.46 9.93
N PHE A 13 0.85 -19.83 8.79
CA PHE A 13 1.31 -20.24 7.45
C PHE A 13 1.12 -19.09 6.46
N SER A 14 1.65 -19.26 5.24
CA SER A 14 1.45 -18.33 4.12
C SER A 14 0.99 -19.07 2.87
N PHE A 15 0.19 -18.43 2.03
CA PHE A 15 -0.19 -18.93 0.70
C PHE A 15 -0.09 -17.81 -0.33
N ALA A 16 0.01 -18.15 -1.62
CA ALA A 16 0.00 -17.15 -2.69
C ALA A 16 -1.33 -17.13 -3.42
N VAL A 17 -1.69 -15.97 -3.97
CA VAL A 17 -2.83 -15.80 -4.87
C VAL A 17 -2.36 -15.07 -6.12
N ILE A 18 -2.52 -15.72 -7.27
CA ILE A 18 -2.19 -15.21 -8.61
C ILE A 18 -3.48 -15.07 -9.44
N ALA A 19 -3.47 -14.18 -10.42
CA ALA A 19 -4.62 -13.94 -11.30
C ALA A 19 -4.17 -13.66 -12.74
N ASP A 20 -5.11 -13.90 -13.67
CA ASP A 20 -5.11 -13.39 -15.04
C ASP A 20 -3.76 -13.61 -15.74
N THR A 21 -3.33 -14.88 -15.85
CA THR A 21 -2.03 -15.25 -16.44
C THR A 21 -2.08 -15.31 -17.97
N HIS A 22 -3.27 -15.47 -18.57
CA HIS A 22 -3.53 -15.37 -20.01
C HIS A 22 -2.49 -16.08 -20.89
N LEU A 23 -2.21 -17.34 -20.58
CA LEU A 23 -1.19 -18.09 -21.30
C LEU A 23 -1.59 -18.31 -22.77
N ASN A 24 -0.66 -18.08 -23.70
CA ASN A 24 -0.87 -18.32 -25.14
C ASN A 24 -0.48 -19.73 -25.54
N ASP A 25 -0.95 -20.16 -26.70
CA ASP A 25 -0.66 -21.45 -27.33
C ASP A 25 0.79 -21.60 -27.81
N GLN A 26 1.57 -20.52 -27.84
CA GLN A 26 2.95 -20.46 -28.34
C GLN A 26 3.81 -19.49 -27.51
N GLU A 27 5.12 -19.73 -27.44
CA GLU A 27 6.09 -18.94 -26.64
C GLU A 27 6.26 -17.46 -27.09
N LEU A 28 5.95 -17.16 -28.35
CA LEU A 28 6.00 -15.81 -28.95
C LEU A 28 4.76 -15.49 -29.79
N GLY A 29 3.78 -16.38 -29.81
CA GLY A 29 2.53 -16.20 -30.55
C GLY A 29 1.41 -15.74 -29.63
N THR A 30 0.44 -15.02 -30.17
CA THR A 30 -0.81 -14.72 -29.48
C THR A 30 -1.94 -14.60 -30.51
N ASN A 31 -3.15 -15.01 -30.13
CA ASN A 31 -4.38 -14.73 -30.88
C ASN A 31 -5.03 -13.40 -30.44
N SER A 32 -4.41 -12.66 -29.52
CA SER A 32 -4.77 -11.29 -29.14
C SER A 32 -4.37 -10.29 -30.24
N PRO A 33 -5.12 -9.19 -30.45
CA PRO A 33 -4.65 -8.07 -31.27
C PRO A 33 -3.56 -7.24 -30.56
N PHE A 34 -3.28 -7.46 -29.28
CA PHE A 34 -2.34 -6.66 -28.48
C PHE A 34 -0.99 -7.36 -28.31
N GLU A 35 0.11 -6.73 -28.75
CA GLU A 35 1.45 -7.33 -28.73
C GLU A 35 1.93 -7.72 -27.32
N VAL A 36 1.57 -6.95 -26.28
CA VAL A 36 1.90 -7.24 -24.87
C VAL A 36 1.47 -8.64 -24.42
N ASN A 37 0.39 -9.20 -25.01
CA ASN A 37 -0.07 -10.55 -24.67
C ASN A 37 0.98 -11.62 -24.99
N GLN A 38 1.90 -11.41 -25.94
CA GLN A 38 3.00 -12.34 -26.24
C GLN A 38 3.95 -12.55 -25.05
N LEU A 39 3.95 -11.64 -24.07
CA LEU A 39 4.85 -11.70 -22.90
C LEU A 39 4.34 -12.65 -21.80
N ALA A 40 3.06 -13.04 -21.83
CA ALA A 40 2.40 -13.81 -20.78
C ALA A 40 3.16 -15.10 -20.41
N ASN A 41 3.59 -15.87 -21.42
CA ASN A 41 4.29 -17.16 -21.25
C ASN A 41 5.65 -17.03 -20.54
N ARG A 42 6.26 -15.84 -20.57
CA ARG A 42 7.53 -15.53 -19.88
C ARG A 42 7.30 -14.91 -18.51
N ARG A 43 6.22 -14.14 -18.36
CA ARG A 43 5.76 -13.55 -17.08
C ARG A 43 5.30 -14.64 -16.11
N LEU A 44 4.52 -15.62 -16.56
CA LEU A 44 4.14 -16.77 -15.72
C LEU A 44 5.36 -17.58 -15.25
N ARG A 45 6.34 -17.87 -16.13
CA ARG A 45 7.59 -18.54 -15.70
C ARG A 45 8.36 -17.74 -14.67
N TYR A 46 8.43 -16.41 -14.79
CA TYR A 46 9.02 -15.56 -13.75
C TYR A 46 8.27 -15.67 -12.42
N VAL A 47 6.93 -15.64 -12.44
CA VAL A 47 6.09 -15.80 -11.23
C VAL A 47 6.31 -17.16 -10.58
N ILE A 48 6.34 -18.26 -11.35
CA ILE A 48 6.60 -19.60 -10.83
C ILE A 48 8.00 -19.72 -10.22
N ASP A 49 9.03 -19.16 -10.86
CA ASP A 49 10.38 -19.12 -10.30
C ASP A 49 10.44 -18.32 -9.00
N ASP A 50 9.75 -17.18 -8.89
CA ASP A 50 9.69 -16.36 -7.67
C ASP A 50 8.89 -17.03 -6.55
N LEU A 51 7.75 -17.67 -6.86
CA LEU A 51 6.96 -18.47 -5.91
C LEU A 51 7.79 -19.65 -5.34
N ASN A 52 8.62 -20.28 -6.17
CA ASN A 52 9.50 -21.38 -5.78
C ASN A 52 10.63 -20.99 -4.81
N THR A 53 10.84 -19.69 -4.55
CA THR A 53 11.78 -19.18 -3.53
C THR A 53 11.13 -18.99 -2.15
N ARG A 54 9.82 -19.22 -2.02
CA ARG A 54 9.02 -18.86 -0.83
C ARG A 54 8.49 -20.09 -0.10
N ASP A 55 8.33 -19.97 1.21
CA ASP A 55 7.64 -20.96 2.06
C ASP A 55 6.13 -20.73 2.00
N LEU A 56 5.42 -21.58 1.25
CA LEU A 56 3.99 -21.46 0.95
C LEU A 56 3.32 -22.83 1.08
N VAL A 57 2.14 -22.89 1.70
CA VAL A 57 1.35 -24.14 1.76
C VAL A 57 0.60 -24.41 0.46
N HIS A 58 0.12 -23.34 -0.20
CA HIS A 58 -0.72 -23.40 -1.39
C HIS A 58 -0.47 -22.20 -2.31
N VAL A 59 -0.82 -22.36 -3.58
CA VAL A 59 -0.98 -21.28 -4.56
C VAL A 59 -2.39 -21.37 -5.12
N ILE A 60 -3.13 -20.26 -5.13
CA ILE A 60 -4.48 -20.16 -5.69
C ILE A 60 -4.41 -19.32 -6.97
N HIS A 61 -5.01 -19.80 -8.06
CA HIS A 61 -5.14 -19.07 -9.32
C HIS A 61 -6.59 -18.67 -9.56
N LEU A 62 -6.86 -17.37 -9.68
CA LEU A 62 -8.20 -16.79 -9.76
C LEU A 62 -8.83 -16.82 -11.17
N GLY A 63 -8.49 -17.79 -12.02
CA GLY A 63 -8.96 -17.82 -13.40
C GLY A 63 -8.21 -16.90 -14.38
N ASP A 64 -8.68 -16.93 -15.61
CA ASP A 64 -8.01 -16.44 -16.83
C ASP A 64 -6.61 -17.05 -16.96
N ILE A 65 -6.62 -18.38 -16.95
CA ILE A 65 -5.43 -19.25 -17.01
C ILE A 65 -4.82 -19.19 -18.41
N VAL A 66 -5.66 -19.25 -19.45
CA VAL A 66 -5.26 -19.20 -20.86
C VAL A 66 -5.88 -18.00 -21.57
N HIS A 67 -5.24 -17.49 -22.62
CA HIS A 67 -5.78 -16.39 -23.41
C HIS A 67 -6.74 -16.84 -24.54
N PRO A 68 -6.47 -17.91 -25.31
CA PRO A 68 -7.48 -18.44 -26.21
C PRO A 68 -8.72 -18.91 -25.43
N VAL A 69 -9.91 -18.68 -25.96
CA VAL A 69 -11.17 -19.12 -25.35
C VAL A 69 -11.59 -20.50 -25.88
N PRO A 70 -12.48 -21.28 -25.23
CA PRO A 70 -12.84 -22.62 -25.68
C PRO A 70 -13.32 -22.73 -27.14
N SER A 71 -13.92 -21.67 -27.70
CA SER A 71 -14.30 -21.63 -29.13
C SER A 71 -13.12 -21.50 -30.10
N ASN A 72 -11.89 -21.27 -29.62
CA ASN A 72 -10.68 -21.27 -30.45
C ASN A 72 -10.11 -22.68 -30.69
N GLY A 73 -10.71 -23.75 -30.13
CA GLY A 73 -10.35 -25.13 -30.42
C GLY A 73 -8.91 -25.46 -30.03
N ASP A 74 -8.10 -25.91 -31.00
CA ASP A 74 -6.73 -26.37 -30.77
C ASP A 74 -5.84 -25.32 -30.08
N LEU A 75 -6.10 -24.02 -30.27
CA LEU A 75 -5.35 -22.95 -29.58
C LEU A 75 -5.57 -23.02 -28.05
N TYR A 76 -6.80 -23.26 -27.59
CA TYR A 76 -7.11 -23.44 -26.17
C TYR A 76 -6.42 -24.68 -25.61
N VAL A 77 -6.49 -25.80 -26.35
CA VAL A 77 -5.88 -27.08 -25.96
C VAL A 77 -4.35 -26.93 -25.82
N ASN A 78 -3.70 -26.25 -26.77
CA ASN A 78 -2.27 -26.00 -26.75
C ASN A 78 -1.86 -25.07 -25.60
N ALA A 79 -2.60 -23.99 -25.36
CA ALA A 79 -2.36 -23.09 -24.23
C ALA A 79 -2.51 -23.81 -22.88
N ALA A 80 -3.54 -24.66 -22.72
CA ALA A 80 -3.73 -25.47 -21.52
C ALA A 80 -2.59 -26.48 -21.30
N ASN A 81 -2.11 -27.13 -22.37
CA ASN A 81 -0.96 -28.02 -22.29
C ASN A 81 0.33 -27.28 -21.88
N LEU A 82 0.58 -26.08 -22.43
CA LEU A 82 1.70 -25.24 -22.02
C LEU A 82 1.57 -24.73 -20.58
N PHE A 83 0.35 -24.48 -20.10
CA PHE A 83 0.12 -24.12 -18.70
C PHE A 83 0.54 -25.27 -17.78
N HIS A 84 0.13 -26.50 -18.07
CA HIS A 84 0.57 -27.67 -17.30
C HIS A 84 2.09 -27.90 -17.37
N GLU A 85 2.72 -27.68 -18.52
CA GLU A 85 4.19 -27.73 -18.64
C GLU A 85 4.85 -26.74 -17.68
N GLN A 86 4.43 -25.47 -17.69
CA GLN A 86 5.00 -24.45 -16.81
C GLN A 86 4.67 -24.70 -15.34
N ALA A 87 3.40 -24.98 -15.02
CA ALA A 87 2.91 -25.24 -13.68
C ALA A 87 3.54 -26.48 -13.04
N SER A 88 3.99 -27.47 -13.84
CA SER A 88 4.74 -28.63 -13.33
C SER A 88 6.06 -28.28 -12.63
N ARG A 89 6.60 -27.07 -12.87
CA ARG A 89 7.79 -26.55 -12.18
C ARG A 89 7.47 -25.98 -10.79
N LEU A 90 6.20 -25.73 -10.46
CA LEU A 90 5.80 -25.17 -9.18
C LEU A 90 5.95 -26.23 -8.08
N ARG A 91 6.63 -25.87 -6.99
CA ARG A 91 6.91 -26.75 -5.84
C ARG A 91 5.72 -26.88 -4.87
N HIS A 92 4.71 -26.04 -5.05
CA HIS A 92 3.59 -25.83 -4.15
C HIS A 92 2.30 -26.39 -4.74
N ALA A 93 1.36 -26.82 -3.90
CA ALA A 93 0.05 -27.28 -4.35
C ALA A 93 -0.73 -26.13 -5.00
N LEU A 94 -1.10 -26.30 -6.27
CA LEU A 94 -1.85 -25.34 -7.07
C LEU A 94 -3.34 -25.68 -7.07
N HIS A 95 -4.18 -24.70 -6.76
CA HIS A 95 -5.64 -24.76 -6.91
C HIS A 95 -6.07 -23.70 -7.91
N VAL A 96 -6.98 -24.05 -8.83
CA VAL A 96 -7.46 -23.18 -9.91
C VAL A 96 -8.98 -23.05 -9.84
N ILE A 97 -9.49 -21.87 -10.21
CA ILE A 97 -10.88 -21.64 -10.63
C ILE A 97 -10.86 -21.09 -12.07
N PRO A 98 -11.97 -21.15 -12.83
CA PRO A 98 -12.02 -20.58 -14.18
C PRO A 98 -12.23 -19.06 -14.19
N GLY A 99 -11.67 -18.42 -15.20
CA GLY A 99 -12.02 -17.06 -15.64
C GLY A 99 -12.93 -17.04 -16.87
N ASN A 100 -13.31 -15.86 -17.35
CA ASN A 100 -14.14 -15.76 -18.55
C ASN A 100 -13.43 -16.24 -19.82
N HIS A 101 -12.10 -16.18 -19.87
CA HIS A 101 -11.35 -16.81 -20.96
C HIS A 101 -11.37 -18.35 -20.86
N ASP A 102 -11.51 -18.91 -19.67
CA ASP A 102 -11.42 -20.36 -19.46
C ASP A 102 -12.73 -21.10 -19.75
N VAL A 103 -13.90 -20.50 -19.42
CA VAL A 103 -15.24 -21.11 -19.55
C VAL A 103 -16.29 -20.26 -20.29
N GLY A 104 -15.93 -19.06 -20.74
CA GLY A 104 -16.86 -18.07 -21.30
C GLY A 104 -17.35 -17.04 -20.28
N ASP A 105 -17.79 -15.88 -20.77
CA ASP A 105 -18.21 -14.71 -19.97
C ASP A 105 -19.48 -14.98 -19.15
N LYS A 106 -19.71 -14.20 -18.09
CA LYS A 106 -21.04 -14.13 -17.45
C LYS A 106 -22.09 -13.66 -18.47
N ARG A 107 -23.37 -13.97 -18.23
CA ARG A 107 -24.43 -13.65 -19.20
C ARG A 107 -24.83 -12.18 -19.17
N MET A 108 -24.19 -11.38 -20.03
CA MET A 108 -24.56 -9.98 -20.30
C MET A 108 -25.23 -9.83 -21.67
N ALA A 109 -26.42 -9.22 -21.70
CA ALA A 109 -27.19 -9.04 -22.94
C ALA A 109 -26.56 -8.04 -23.94
N PHE A 110 -25.66 -7.18 -23.46
CA PHE A 110 -24.99 -6.12 -24.24
C PHE A 110 -23.51 -6.42 -24.53
N SER A 111 -22.93 -7.48 -23.96
CA SER A 111 -21.53 -7.85 -24.21
C SER A 111 -21.39 -8.58 -25.55
N PRO A 112 -20.38 -8.26 -26.38
CA PRO A 112 -20.06 -9.03 -27.57
C PRO A 112 -19.34 -10.36 -27.25
N ALA A 113 -18.90 -10.56 -26.00
CA ALA A 113 -18.15 -11.74 -25.59
C ALA A 113 -19.02 -13.00 -25.55
N GLY A 114 -18.38 -14.15 -25.79
CA GLY A 114 -19.05 -15.45 -25.76
C GLY A 114 -19.36 -15.89 -24.33
N GLY A 115 -20.62 -15.75 -23.91
CA GLY A 115 -21.06 -16.20 -22.59
C GLY A 115 -20.92 -17.72 -22.37
N ILE A 116 -20.80 -18.10 -21.09
CA ILE A 116 -20.63 -19.45 -20.54
C ILE A 116 -21.62 -20.49 -21.09
N ARG A 117 -21.14 -21.73 -21.28
CA ARG A 117 -21.89 -22.86 -21.84
C ARG A 117 -21.47 -24.19 -21.19
N GLU A 118 -22.40 -25.14 -21.11
CA GLU A 118 -22.12 -26.51 -20.64
C GLU A 118 -20.95 -27.16 -21.40
N ASN A 119 -20.90 -26.99 -22.73
CA ASN A 119 -19.83 -27.56 -23.55
C ASN A 119 -18.46 -26.86 -23.35
N TYR A 120 -18.41 -25.68 -22.73
CA TYR A 120 -17.16 -25.02 -22.35
C TYR A 120 -16.69 -25.51 -20.98
N LEU A 121 -17.62 -25.76 -20.04
CA LEU A 121 -17.34 -26.44 -18.77
C LEU A 121 -16.82 -27.87 -19.00
N ASP A 122 -17.38 -28.60 -19.95
CA ASP A 122 -16.88 -29.91 -20.42
C ASP A 122 -15.43 -29.84 -20.93
N ILE A 123 -15.05 -28.76 -21.63
CA ILE A 123 -13.70 -28.56 -22.15
C ILE A 123 -12.76 -28.23 -20.99
N TYR A 124 -13.12 -27.25 -20.16
CA TYR A 124 -12.37 -26.87 -18.96
C TYR A 124 -12.10 -28.09 -18.08
N SER A 125 -13.12 -28.91 -17.80
CA SER A 125 -12.99 -30.05 -16.90
C SER A 125 -12.02 -31.13 -17.40
N ARG A 126 -11.91 -31.31 -18.72
CA ARG A 126 -10.92 -32.23 -19.33
C ARG A 126 -9.48 -31.73 -19.19
N HIS A 127 -9.27 -30.42 -19.07
CA HIS A 127 -7.94 -29.82 -19.00
C HIS A 127 -7.52 -29.43 -17.58
N PHE A 128 -8.42 -28.88 -16.77
CA PHE A 128 -8.12 -28.31 -15.44
C PHE A 128 -8.84 -29.02 -14.28
N GLY A 129 -9.80 -29.92 -14.56
CA GLY A 129 -10.44 -30.76 -13.56
C GLY A 129 -11.76 -30.20 -13.04
N SER A 130 -11.80 -29.79 -11.78
CA SER A 130 -12.99 -29.17 -11.17
C SER A 130 -12.98 -27.66 -11.42
N ASP A 131 -14.13 -27.07 -11.72
CA ASP A 131 -14.30 -25.61 -11.84
C ASP A 131 -14.47 -24.89 -10.49
N HIS A 132 -14.36 -25.65 -9.40
CA HIS A 132 -14.50 -25.20 -8.03
C HIS A 132 -13.69 -26.09 -7.09
N PHE A 133 -13.30 -25.57 -5.93
CA PHE A 133 -12.59 -26.36 -4.91
C PHE A 133 -13.03 -26.00 -3.50
N ASP A 134 -12.91 -26.97 -2.58
CA ASP A 134 -12.93 -26.70 -1.15
C ASP A 134 -11.88 -27.52 -0.40
N PHE A 135 -11.21 -26.90 0.56
CA PHE A 135 -10.33 -27.59 1.52
C PHE A 135 -10.18 -26.78 2.82
N GLU A 136 -9.57 -27.40 3.83
CA GLU A 136 -9.26 -26.79 5.12
C GLU A 136 -7.75 -26.85 5.37
N ASN A 137 -7.16 -25.77 5.90
CA ASN A 137 -5.78 -25.74 6.36
C ASN A 137 -5.63 -24.98 7.69
N GLN A 138 -5.31 -25.72 8.75
CA GLN A 138 -5.13 -25.26 10.13
C GLN A 138 -6.30 -24.43 10.71
N GLY A 139 -7.54 -24.85 10.48
CA GLY A 139 -8.77 -24.23 10.98
C GLY A 139 -9.33 -23.11 10.09
N VAL A 140 -8.81 -22.97 8.86
CA VAL A 140 -9.28 -22.00 7.87
C VAL A 140 -9.76 -22.74 6.63
N ALA A 141 -10.99 -22.46 6.21
CA ALA A 141 -11.60 -22.99 5.00
C ALA A 141 -11.23 -22.14 3.78
N PHE A 142 -10.87 -22.80 2.69
CA PHE A 142 -10.56 -22.22 1.39
C PHE A 142 -11.63 -22.70 0.42
N VAL A 143 -12.40 -21.77 -0.17
CA VAL A 143 -13.50 -22.08 -1.07
C VAL A 143 -13.33 -21.31 -2.38
N GLY A 144 -13.07 -22.02 -3.48
CA GLY A 144 -12.98 -21.45 -4.82
C GLY A 144 -14.25 -21.74 -5.63
N ILE A 145 -14.84 -20.71 -6.22
CA ILE A 145 -16.12 -20.79 -6.96
C ILE A 145 -15.97 -20.45 -8.45
N ASN A 146 -16.87 -20.99 -9.27
CA ASN A 146 -17.04 -20.60 -10.67
C ASN A 146 -18.00 -19.39 -10.72
N ALA A 147 -17.43 -18.20 -10.77
CA ALA A 147 -18.17 -16.94 -10.75
C ALA A 147 -19.09 -16.77 -11.98
N GLN A 148 -18.72 -17.36 -13.10
CA GLN A 148 -19.41 -17.25 -14.40
C GLN A 148 -20.72 -18.06 -14.42
N LEU A 149 -20.87 -19.07 -13.55
CA LEU A 149 -22.11 -19.83 -13.41
C LEU A 149 -23.25 -19.05 -12.74
N LEU A 150 -22.95 -18.03 -11.93
CA LEU A 150 -23.93 -17.32 -11.11
C LEU A 150 -24.91 -16.51 -11.98
N GLY A 151 -26.20 -16.86 -11.97
CA GLY A 151 -27.21 -16.28 -12.85
C GLY A 151 -27.09 -16.69 -14.32
N SER A 152 -26.36 -17.77 -14.63
CA SER A 152 -26.20 -18.28 -16.00
C SER A 152 -27.44 -19.04 -16.52
N GLY A 153 -28.30 -19.54 -15.63
CA GLY A 153 -29.44 -20.38 -15.98
C GLY A 153 -29.06 -21.74 -16.57
N LEU A 154 -27.81 -22.19 -16.34
CA LEU A 154 -27.30 -23.50 -16.77
C LEU A 154 -27.67 -24.60 -15.76
N GLN A 155 -27.69 -25.86 -16.20
CA GLN A 155 -27.91 -26.98 -15.28
C GLN A 155 -26.72 -27.14 -14.32
N SER A 156 -25.52 -26.81 -14.79
CA SER A 156 -24.32 -26.75 -13.94
C SER A 156 -24.40 -25.68 -12.84
N GLU A 157 -25.16 -24.58 -13.01
CA GLU A 157 -25.37 -23.59 -11.94
C GLU A 157 -26.12 -24.21 -10.75
N ILE A 158 -27.15 -25.02 -11.02
CA ILE A 158 -27.93 -25.70 -9.97
C ILE A 158 -27.02 -26.64 -9.17
N SER A 159 -26.20 -27.45 -9.87
CA SER A 159 -25.23 -28.35 -9.26
C SER A 159 -24.17 -27.59 -8.44
N HIS A 160 -23.67 -26.47 -8.96
CA HIS A 160 -22.68 -25.63 -8.28
C HIS A 160 -23.25 -24.98 -7.02
N ARG A 161 -24.48 -24.44 -7.09
CA ARG A 161 -25.21 -23.87 -5.96
C ARG A 161 -25.45 -24.92 -4.87
N GLU A 162 -25.89 -26.11 -5.25
CA GLU A 162 -26.05 -27.25 -4.34
C GLU A 162 -24.75 -27.69 -3.67
N TRP A 163 -23.63 -27.67 -4.39
CA TRP A 163 -22.30 -27.94 -3.81
C TRP A 163 -21.91 -26.83 -2.84
N LEU A 164 -22.02 -25.56 -3.26
CA LEU A 164 -21.61 -24.40 -2.47
C LEU A 164 -22.37 -24.36 -1.13
N GLU A 165 -23.69 -24.56 -1.14
CA GLU A 165 -24.48 -24.67 0.09
C GLU A 165 -23.99 -25.78 1.03
N LYS A 166 -23.67 -26.97 0.49
CA LYS A 166 -23.17 -28.11 1.28
C LYS A 166 -21.78 -27.83 1.86
N THR A 167 -20.93 -27.15 1.08
CA THR A 167 -19.56 -26.73 1.46
C THR A 167 -19.58 -25.66 2.54
N LEU A 168 -20.39 -24.61 2.40
CA LEU A 168 -20.52 -23.56 3.40
C LEU A 168 -21.11 -24.10 4.72
N LYS A 169 -22.12 -24.99 4.64
CA LYS A 169 -22.65 -25.70 5.83
C LYS A 169 -21.60 -26.61 6.48
N ARG A 170 -20.73 -27.27 5.71
CA ARG A 170 -19.60 -28.10 6.23
C ARG A 170 -18.60 -27.25 7.03
N TYR A 171 -18.27 -26.07 6.53
CA TYR A 171 -17.29 -25.16 7.17
C TYR A 171 -17.92 -24.10 8.07
N SER A 172 -19.20 -24.24 8.45
CA SER A 172 -19.85 -23.32 9.39
C SER A 172 -19.03 -23.18 10.67
N GLY A 173 -18.76 -21.93 11.09
CA GLY A 173 -17.91 -21.60 12.25
C GLY A 173 -16.40 -21.68 12.01
N HIS A 174 -15.92 -22.06 10.82
CA HIS A 174 -14.52 -21.87 10.43
C HIS A 174 -14.29 -20.43 9.97
N ARG A 175 -13.05 -19.95 10.11
CA ARG A 175 -12.61 -18.77 9.35
C ARG A 175 -12.55 -19.15 7.88
N MET A 176 -12.96 -18.27 6.97
CA MET A 176 -13.14 -18.60 5.56
C MET A 176 -12.52 -17.58 4.61
N PHE A 177 -11.83 -18.07 3.59
CA PHE A 177 -11.44 -17.31 2.41
C PHE A 177 -12.22 -17.80 1.19
N LEU A 178 -12.82 -16.86 0.47
CA LEU A 178 -13.56 -17.08 -0.76
C LEU A 178 -12.71 -16.61 -1.95
N PHE A 179 -12.68 -17.40 -3.02
CA PHE A 179 -11.93 -17.11 -4.24
C PHE A 179 -12.90 -17.12 -5.43
N SER A 180 -13.01 -16.00 -6.15
CA SER A 180 -13.97 -15.78 -7.24
C SER A 180 -13.32 -14.96 -8.34
N HIS A 181 -13.31 -15.41 -9.58
CA HIS A 181 -12.67 -14.65 -10.67
C HIS A 181 -13.22 -13.22 -10.79
N TYR A 182 -14.56 -13.07 -10.90
CA TYR A 182 -15.19 -11.75 -10.89
C TYR A 182 -15.29 -11.18 -9.46
N PRO A 183 -14.99 -9.88 -9.27
CA PRO A 183 -15.36 -9.18 -8.05
C PRO A 183 -16.90 -8.96 -8.00
N PRO A 184 -17.52 -8.95 -6.81
CA PRO A 184 -18.92 -8.59 -6.68
C PRO A 184 -19.20 -7.17 -7.18
N TYR A 185 -18.33 -6.22 -6.84
CA TYR A 185 -18.41 -4.80 -7.22
C TYR A 185 -17.02 -4.15 -7.17
N LEU A 186 -16.85 -3.01 -7.84
CA LEU A 186 -15.61 -2.23 -7.84
C LEU A 186 -15.64 -1.06 -6.86
N TYR A 187 -16.72 -0.26 -6.89
CA TYR A 187 -16.86 0.96 -6.12
C TYR A 187 -17.92 0.84 -5.02
N ARG A 188 -19.08 0.25 -5.32
CA ARG A 188 -20.18 0.11 -4.34
C ARG A 188 -20.98 -1.19 -4.52
N PRO A 189 -21.45 -1.82 -3.43
CA PRO A 189 -22.32 -3.00 -3.52
C PRO A 189 -23.57 -2.80 -4.39
N ASP A 190 -24.12 -1.57 -4.38
CA ASP A 190 -25.32 -1.13 -5.10
C ASP A 190 -25.03 -0.46 -6.46
N GLU A 191 -23.83 -0.62 -7.04
CA GLU A 191 -23.52 -0.13 -8.39
C GLU A 191 -24.27 -0.90 -9.50
N ASP A 192 -24.34 -0.36 -10.71
CA ASP A 192 -24.98 -1.06 -11.82
C ASP A 192 -24.14 -2.25 -12.35
N GLU A 193 -24.74 -3.10 -13.18
CA GLU A 193 -24.00 -4.19 -13.84
C GLU A 193 -23.23 -3.64 -15.05
N HIS A 194 -21.93 -3.96 -15.08
CA HIS A 194 -21.04 -3.72 -16.22
C HIS A 194 -20.13 -4.93 -16.43
N TYR A 195 -19.26 -4.91 -17.45
CA TYR A 195 -18.36 -6.03 -17.75
C TYR A 195 -17.55 -6.47 -16.53
N ASP A 196 -16.95 -5.52 -15.82
CA ASP A 196 -15.94 -5.79 -14.77
C ASP A 196 -16.45 -6.22 -13.38
N ASN A 197 -17.76 -6.43 -13.20
CA ASN A 197 -18.33 -6.83 -11.90
C ASN A 197 -19.32 -8.00 -12.04
N LEU A 198 -19.70 -8.66 -10.94
CA LEU A 198 -20.76 -9.66 -11.00
C LEU A 198 -22.10 -9.01 -11.38
N GLY A 199 -22.84 -9.72 -12.23
CA GLY A 199 -24.22 -9.37 -12.57
C GLY A 199 -25.14 -9.50 -11.37
N ARG A 200 -26.23 -8.72 -11.38
CA ARG A 200 -26.98 -8.38 -10.17
C ARG A 200 -27.37 -9.58 -9.31
N GLN A 201 -27.92 -10.65 -9.90
CA GLN A 201 -28.33 -11.84 -9.16
C GLN A 201 -27.14 -12.52 -8.48
N GLY A 202 -26.06 -12.80 -9.22
CA GLY A 202 -24.87 -13.44 -8.67
C GLY A 202 -24.18 -12.57 -7.62
N ARG A 203 -24.23 -11.24 -7.76
CA ARG A 203 -23.74 -10.31 -6.75
C ARG A 203 -24.56 -10.36 -5.46
N GLU A 204 -25.90 -10.26 -5.56
CA GLU A 204 -26.78 -10.36 -4.39
C GLU A 204 -26.59 -11.71 -3.68
N GLU A 205 -26.44 -12.81 -4.42
CA GLU A 205 -26.10 -14.13 -3.87
C GLU A 205 -24.76 -14.12 -3.12
N ILE A 206 -23.66 -13.66 -3.73
CA ILE A 206 -22.33 -13.64 -3.08
C ILE A 206 -22.30 -12.73 -1.85
N LEU A 207 -22.87 -11.53 -1.91
CA LEU A 207 -22.85 -10.59 -0.78
C LEU A 207 -23.60 -11.16 0.43
N ASN A 208 -24.74 -11.83 0.23
CA ASN A 208 -25.46 -12.52 1.30
C ASN A 208 -24.61 -13.65 1.93
N LEU A 209 -23.81 -14.37 1.13
CA LEU A 209 -22.91 -15.41 1.64
C LEU A 209 -21.75 -14.86 2.47
N LEU A 210 -21.21 -13.68 2.10
CA LEU A 210 -20.17 -13.01 2.90
C LEU A 210 -20.69 -12.70 4.32
N ASP A 211 -21.92 -12.19 4.43
CA ASP A 211 -22.60 -11.90 5.69
C ASP A 211 -22.97 -13.18 6.47
N GLU A 212 -23.63 -14.15 5.84
CA GLU A 212 -24.15 -15.37 6.51
C GLU A 212 -23.02 -16.22 7.11
N TYR A 213 -21.90 -16.36 6.41
CA TYR A 213 -20.77 -17.21 6.84
C TYR A 213 -19.62 -16.43 7.47
N SER A 214 -19.75 -15.11 7.64
CA SER A 214 -18.71 -14.23 8.20
C SER A 214 -17.37 -14.42 7.51
N VAL A 215 -17.38 -14.37 6.17
CA VAL A 215 -16.19 -14.57 5.33
C VAL A 215 -15.14 -13.52 5.68
N GLU A 216 -13.89 -13.96 5.90
CA GLU A 216 -12.83 -13.07 6.38
C GLU A 216 -12.20 -12.27 5.23
N ALA A 217 -12.03 -12.92 4.07
CA ALA A 217 -11.59 -12.28 2.85
C ALA A 217 -12.17 -12.94 1.59
N LEU A 218 -12.36 -12.10 0.57
CA LEU A 218 -12.69 -12.46 -0.80
C LEU A 218 -11.55 -11.98 -1.71
N PHE A 219 -11.06 -12.86 -2.58
CA PHE A 219 -10.01 -12.54 -3.56
C PHE A 219 -10.55 -12.72 -4.99
N SER A 220 -10.33 -11.71 -5.84
CA SER A 220 -10.80 -11.68 -7.24
C SER A 220 -9.76 -11.19 -8.25
N GLY A 221 -9.89 -11.59 -9.52
CA GLY A 221 -9.04 -11.23 -10.67
C GLY A 221 -9.82 -10.39 -11.68
N HIS A 222 -9.79 -10.75 -12.97
CA HIS A 222 -10.63 -10.20 -14.06
C HIS A 222 -10.36 -8.75 -14.49
N VAL A 223 -10.04 -7.86 -13.54
CA VAL A 223 -9.97 -6.40 -13.79
C VAL A 223 -8.53 -5.91 -13.96
N HIS A 224 -7.54 -6.77 -13.67
CA HIS A 224 -6.10 -6.57 -13.90
C HIS A 224 -5.45 -5.43 -13.11
N HIS A 225 -6.14 -4.85 -12.13
CA HIS A 225 -5.69 -3.75 -11.30
C HIS A 225 -6.05 -4.00 -9.84
N PHE A 226 -5.33 -3.35 -8.92
CA PHE A 226 -5.53 -3.55 -7.48
C PHE A 226 -6.63 -2.65 -6.92
N TRP A 227 -7.55 -3.24 -6.16
CA TRP A 227 -8.47 -2.52 -5.27
C TRP A 227 -8.65 -3.23 -3.93
N TYR A 228 -9.02 -2.44 -2.91
CA TYR A 228 -9.42 -2.95 -1.61
C TYR A 228 -10.76 -2.34 -1.18
N ASN A 229 -11.75 -3.19 -0.87
CA ASN A 229 -13.03 -2.80 -0.30
C ASN A 229 -13.29 -3.59 1.00
N ASP A 230 -14.00 -2.97 1.96
CA ASP A 230 -14.60 -3.68 3.09
C ASP A 230 -16.08 -3.94 2.78
N TYR A 231 -16.54 -5.16 3.00
CA TYR A 231 -17.97 -5.49 2.99
C TYR A 231 -18.35 -6.11 4.33
N ASN A 232 -18.95 -5.31 5.22
CA ASN A 232 -19.40 -5.74 6.55
C ASN A 232 -18.31 -6.43 7.42
N GLY A 233 -17.03 -6.18 7.14
CA GLY A 233 -15.88 -6.81 7.81
C GLY A 233 -15.19 -7.94 7.00
N CYS A 234 -15.76 -8.35 5.86
CA CYS A 234 -15.04 -9.12 4.85
C CYS A 234 -14.08 -8.21 4.09
N ASN A 235 -12.82 -8.62 3.97
CA ASN A 235 -11.80 -7.92 3.20
C ASN A 235 -11.88 -8.36 1.73
N CYS A 236 -12.33 -7.48 0.85
CA CYS A 236 -12.48 -7.76 -0.57
C CYS A 236 -11.28 -7.21 -1.36
N TYR A 237 -10.43 -8.11 -1.86
CA TYR A 237 -9.23 -7.80 -2.63
C TYR A 237 -9.44 -8.10 -4.11
N LEU A 238 -9.17 -7.10 -4.94
CA LEU A 238 -9.07 -7.26 -6.38
C LEU A 238 -7.59 -7.26 -6.75
N LEU A 239 -7.14 -8.30 -7.45
CA LEU A 239 -5.73 -8.56 -7.70
C LEU A 239 -5.26 -7.92 -9.02
N PRO A 240 -3.98 -7.49 -9.07
CA PRO A 240 -3.33 -7.20 -10.33
C PRO A 240 -3.19 -8.48 -11.17
N SER A 241 -3.17 -8.32 -12.49
CA SER A 241 -2.78 -9.39 -13.41
C SER A 241 -1.28 -9.65 -13.33
N THR A 242 -0.88 -10.88 -13.60
CA THR A 242 0.54 -11.24 -13.83
C THR A 242 0.99 -10.98 -15.28
N ALA A 243 0.05 -10.82 -16.22
CA ALA A 243 0.29 -10.80 -17.65
C ALA A 243 0.31 -9.39 -18.29
N PHE A 244 -0.72 -8.56 -18.06
CA PHE A 244 -0.86 -7.21 -18.65
C PHE A 244 -1.92 -6.38 -17.89
N THR A 245 -1.90 -5.05 -17.95
CA THR A 245 -2.94 -4.19 -17.35
C THR A 245 -4.11 -3.93 -18.29
N ARG A 246 -5.24 -3.47 -17.78
CA ARG A 246 -6.42 -3.15 -18.60
C ARG A 246 -6.45 -1.65 -18.92
N GLN A 247 -6.19 -1.33 -20.18
CA GLN A 247 -5.94 0.05 -20.63
C GLN A 247 -7.01 1.08 -20.24
N ASP A 248 -8.30 0.71 -20.18
CA ASP A 248 -9.39 1.61 -19.82
C ASP A 248 -9.17 2.26 -18.43
N TYR A 249 -8.52 1.55 -17.52
CA TYR A 249 -8.24 2.01 -16.15
C TYR A 249 -7.05 2.97 -16.04
N SER A 250 -6.33 3.22 -17.13
CA SER A 250 -5.32 4.28 -17.17
C SER A 250 -5.92 5.69 -16.98
N GLU A 251 -7.22 5.87 -17.27
CA GLU A 251 -7.99 7.09 -16.98
C GLU A 251 -8.03 7.43 -15.47
N MET A 252 -7.67 6.49 -14.57
CA MET A 252 -7.47 6.79 -13.15
C MET A 252 -6.26 7.71 -12.88
N PHE A 253 -5.40 7.96 -13.87
CA PHE A 253 -4.16 8.71 -13.72
C PHE A 253 -4.21 10.04 -14.49
N ARG A 254 -3.69 11.11 -13.87
CA ARG A 254 -3.74 12.48 -14.44
C ARG A 254 -2.56 12.80 -15.35
N VAL A 255 -2.11 11.80 -16.10
CA VAL A 255 -0.97 11.78 -17.03
C VAL A 255 -1.24 10.70 -18.08
N ALA A 256 -0.65 10.81 -19.28
CA ALA A 256 -0.71 9.74 -20.27
C ALA A 256 0.12 8.52 -19.78
N PRO A 257 -0.25 7.28 -20.13
CA PRO A 257 0.53 6.09 -19.81
C PRO A 257 1.97 6.19 -20.33
N HIS A 258 2.92 5.73 -19.52
CA HIS A 258 4.32 5.65 -19.90
C HIS A 258 4.66 4.52 -20.90
N ASP A 259 3.74 3.57 -21.14
CA ASP A 259 3.93 2.43 -22.03
C ASP A 259 3.38 2.65 -23.45
N ASP A 260 4.08 2.11 -24.45
CA ASP A 260 3.67 2.14 -25.87
C ASP A 260 2.40 1.31 -26.17
N ALA A 261 1.85 0.59 -25.19
CA ALA A 261 0.61 -0.18 -25.31
C ALA A 261 -0.61 0.55 -24.68
N PHE A 262 -0.50 1.87 -24.47
CA PHE A 262 -1.59 2.76 -24.05
C PHE A 262 -2.21 2.40 -22.69
N GLY A 263 -1.40 2.04 -21.69
CA GLY A 263 -1.86 1.64 -20.36
C GLY A 263 -2.08 0.13 -20.24
N ARG A 264 -1.71 -0.66 -21.25
CA ARG A 264 -1.84 -2.13 -21.25
C ARG A 264 -0.57 -2.85 -20.79
N ASP A 265 0.59 -2.20 -20.82
CA ASP A 265 1.85 -2.74 -20.30
C ASP A 265 2.39 -1.92 -19.10
N ASP A 266 1.53 -1.49 -18.18
CA ASP A 266 1.97 -0.81 -16.96
C ASP A 266 2.63 -1.83 -16.01
N ARG A 267 3.94 -1.96 -16.16
CA ARG A 267 4.74 -3.06 -15.61
C ARG A 267 4.78 -3.08 -14.10
N ASP A 268 4.75 -1.91 -13.48
CA ASP A 268 4.80 -1.76 -12.02
C ASP A 268 3.49 -2.16 -11.36
N LYS A 269 2.38 -2.15 -12.10
CA LYS A 269 1.07 -2.60 -11.64
C LYS A 269 0.86 -4.10 -11.82
N LEU A 270 1.76 -4.82 -12.50
CA LEU A 270 1.72 -6.29 -12.61
C LEU A 270 2.28 -6.97 -11.37
N GLY A 271 1.60 -7.99 -10.86
CA GLY A 271 2.00 -8.64 -9.62
C GLY A 271 1.11 -9.77 -9.16
N TYR A 272 1.27 -10.14 -7.89
CA TYR A 272 0.44 -11.12 -7.19
C TYR A 272 0.51 -10.91 -5.67
N LEU A 273 -0.30 -11.62 -4.88
CA LEU A 273 -0.33 -11.50 -3.42
C LEU A 273 0.32 -12.71 -2.72
N ILE A 274 1.05 -12.45 -1.64
CA ILE A 274 1.31 -13.45 -0.58
C ILE A 274 0.42 -13.11 0.61
N VAL A 275 -0.41 -14.04 1.04
CA VAL A 275 -1.30 -13.88 2.20
C VAL A 275 -0.72 -14.66 3.38
N HIS A 276 -0.50 -13.96 4.49
CA HIS A 276 -0.02 -14.50 5.75
C HIS A 276 -1.21 -14.72 6.70
N VAL A 277 -1.46 -15.97 7.05
CA VAL A 277 -2.56 -16.34 7.93
C VAL A 277 -2.05 -16.41 9.37
N HIS A 278 -2.69 -15.66 10.26
CA HIS A 278 -2.39 -15.64 11.69
C HIS A 278 -3.39 -16.49 12.48
N GLU A 279 -3.30 -16.58 13.81
CA GLU A 279 -4.30 -17.28 14.64
C GLU A 279 -5.67 -16.58 14.56
N THR A 280 -5.65 -15.26 14.43
CA THR A 280 -6.78 -14.34 14.21
C THR A 280 -6.43 -13.39 13.06
N GLY A 281 -7.28 -13.32 12.04
CA GLY A 281 -7.05 -12.47 10.87
C GLY A 281 -5.92 -12.94 9.94
N HIS A 282 -5.68 -12.13 8.92
CA HIS A 282 -4.61 -12.28 7.94
C HIS A 282 -3.95 -10.93 7.67
N THR A 283 -2.75 -10.98 7.10
CA THR A 283 -2.10 -9.85 6.42
C THR A 283 -1.72 -10.30 5.01
N PHE A 284 -1.30 -9.38 4.14
CA PHE A 284 -0.72 -9.74 2.86
C PHE A 284 0.41 -8.81 2.47
N ASP A 285 1.27 -9.33 1.58
CA ASP A 285 2.26 -8.58 0.84
C ASP A 285 1.86 -8.55 -0.63
N VAL A 286 2.05 -7.39 -1.27
CA VAL A 286 1.99 -7.29 -2.73
C VAL A 286 3.38 -7.55 -3.30
N VAL A 287 3.45 -8.47 -4.26
CA VAL A 287 4.67 -8.79 -5.00
C VAL A 287 4.54 -8.21 -6.40
N ARG A 288 5.18 -7.05 -6.63
CA ARG A 288 5.28 -6.46 -7.97
C ARG A 288 6.27 -7.26 -8.83
N CYS A 289 5.79 -7.69 -9.98
CA CYS A 289 6.61 -8.41 -10.97
C CYS A 289 7.47 -7.45 -11.79
N HIS A 290 7.09 -6.17 -11.90
CA HIS A 290 7.76 -5.17 -12.76
C HIS A 290 7.89 -5.64 -14.22
N GLY A 291 6.86 -6.36 -14.71
CA GLY A 291 6.82 -6.95 -16.04
C GLY A 291 7.94 -7.97 -16.36
N ARG A 292 8.69 -8.44 -15.35
CA ARG A 292 9.85 -9.34 -15.50
C ARG A 292 9.49 -10.67 -16.17
N GLN A 293 10.48 -11.24 -16.85
CA GLN A 293 10.33 -12.37 -17.77
C GLN A 293 11.46 -13.38 -17.56
N THR A 294 11.13 -14.67 -17.52
CA THR A 294 12.08 -15.78 -17.58
C THR A 294 12.10 -16.34 -19.01
N GLY A 295 13.26 -16.67 -19.58
CA GLY A 295 13.40 -17.38 -20.87
C GLY A 295 13.45 -18.90 -20.69
N LEU A 296 13.19 -19.68 -21.75
CA LEU A 296 13.11 -21.16 -21.63
C LEU A 296 14.39 -21.80 -21.08
N ASN A 297 15.55 -21.23 -21.41
CA ASN A 297 16.88 -21.70 -20.98
C ASN A 297 17.45 -20.91 -19.79
N SER A 298 16.65 -20.07 -19.12
CA SER A 298 17.11 -19.30 -17.96
C SER A 298 17.23 -20.21 -16.73
N ALA A 299 18.41 -20.23 -16.11
CA ALA A 299 18.61 -20.90 -14.83
C ALA A 299 17.87 -20.14 -13.73
N THR A 300 17.12 -20.85 -12.88
CA THR A 300 16.49 -20.27 -11.68
C THR A 300 17.59 -19.81 -10.72
N SER A 301 17.69 -18.51 -10.47
CA SER A 301 18.63 -17.98 -9.48
C SER A 301 18.15 -18.31 -8.07
N VAL A 302 19.01 -18.96 -7.28
CA VAL A 302 18.82 -19.04 -5.83
C VAL A 302 19.07 -17.64 -5.29
N ARG A 303 18.03 -17.00 -4.75
CA ARG A 303 18.18 -15.72 -4.02
C ARG A 303 18.40 -16.01 -2.54
N GLY A 304 19.17 -15.14 -1.89
CA GLY A 304 19.53 -15.25 -0.47
C GLY A 304 18.39 -14.88 0.48
N SER A 305 18.75 -14.65 1.75
CA SER A 305 17.82 -14.12 2.76
C SER A 305 17.22 -12.79 2.34
N ARG A 306 15.98 -12.53 2.75
CA ARG A 306 15.25 -11.30 2.48
C ARG A 306 14.70 -10.73 3.79
N ILE A 307 14.58 -9.41 3.88
CA ILE A 307 13.76 -8.79 4.92
C ILE A 307 12.29 -8.95 4.52
N ASP A 308 11.51 -9.65 5.34
CA ASP A 308 10.05 -9.76 5.20
C ASP A 308 9.44 -8.34 5.25
N PRO A 309 8.61 -7.93 4.26
CA PRO A 309 7.88 -6.67 4.32
C PRO A 309 7.02 -6.55 5.58
N ILE A 310 6.89 -5.33 6.10
CA ILE A 310 6.01 -5.06 7.25
C ILE A 310 4.69 -4.41 6.82
N ASN A 311 3.58 -4.97 7.32
CA ASN A 311 2.23 -4.50 7.05
C ASN A 311 1.82 -3.34 7.99
N PRO A 312 0.80 -2.52 7.62
CA PRO A 312 -0.27 -2.08 8.50
C PRO A 312 -0.78 -3.16 9.49
N ALA A 313 -1.50 -2.76 10.53
CA ALA A 313 -1.76 -3.53 11.76
C ALA A 313 -0.55 -4.20 12.50
N THR A 314 0.50 -4.76 11.88
CA THR A 314 1.67 -5.39 12.54
C THR A 314 2.87 -4.47 12.84
N ASN A 315 3.28 -3.55 11.94
CA ASN A 315 4.38 -2.58 12.16
C ASN A 315 4.34 -1.90 13.55
N ARG A 316 5.34 -2.19 14.38
CA ARG A 316 5.50 -1.65 15.74
C ARG A 316 6.19 -0.30 15.81
N PHE A 317 6.84 0.12 14.71
CA PHE A 317 7.57 1.37 14.58
C PHE A 317 7.10 2.16 13.33
N PRO A 318 5.83 2.58 13.26
CA PRO A 318 5.28 3.31 12.11
C PRO A 318 5.68 4.80 12.15
N ILE A 319 6.97 5.06 12.21
CA ILE A 319 7.55 6.38 12.52
C ILE A 319 7.24 7.41 11.43
N LEU A 320 7.29 6.99 10.16
CA LEU A 320 6.96 7.86 9.04
C LEU A 320 5.48 7.74 8.66
N GLY A 321 4.84 8.91 8.57
CA GLY A 321 3.54 9.14 7.95
C GLY A 321 3.62 10.12 6.78
N PHE A 322 2.48 10.35 6.12
CA PHE A 322 2.37 11.30 5.00
C PHE A 322 1.27 12.34 5.21
N ASP A 323 1.53 13.56 4.75
CA ASP A 323 0.55 14.62 4.58
C ASP A 323 -0.23 14.39 3.28
N MET A 324 -1.48 13.97 3.42
CA MET A 324 -2.35 13.52 2.33
C MET A 324 -3.01 14.71 1.62
N ARG A 325 -2.16 15.62 1.10
CA ARG A 325 -2.58 16.82 0.35
C ARG A 325 -3.11 16.52 -1.04
N ASN A 326 -2.59 15.46 -1.66
CA ASN A 326 -3.11 14.93 -2.91
C ASN A 326 -4.30 14.01 -2.61
N ASP A 327 -5.29 13.99 -3.50
CA ASP A 327 -6.48 13.17 -3.28
C ASP A 327 -6.12 11.68 -3.29
N TRP A 328 -6.35 11.03 -2.17
CA TRP A 328 -6.05 9.62 -1.89
C TRP A 328 -7.32 8.76 -1.90
N PHE A 329 -8.47 9.38 -2.17
CA PHE A 329 -9.78 8.77 -2.40
C PHE A 329 -10.35 9.25 -3.74
N GLU A 330 -9.48 9.52 -4.72
CA GLU A 330 -9.91 10.04 -6.02
C GLU A 330 -10.87 9.05 -6.71
N THR A 331 -12.06 9.54 -7.03
CA THR A 331 -13.12 8.79 -7.72
C THR A 331 -13.23 9.29 -9.15
N VAL A 332 -13.15 8.38 -10.12
CA VAL A 332 -13.04 8.68 -11.56
C VAL A 332 -14.17 8.00 -12.33
N GLN A 333 -14.65 8.64 -13.39
CA GLN A 333 -15.54 8.04 -14.38
C GLN A 333 -14.70 7.55 -15.56
N ILE A 334 -14.60 6.23 -15.73
CA ILE A 334 -14.05 5.63 -16.95
C ILE A 334 -15.06 5.86 -18.08
N PRO A 335 -14.67 6.49 -19.20
CA PRO A 335 -15.56 6.72 -20.33
C PRO A 335 -15.83 5.41 -21.10
N PRO A 336 -16.93 5.35 -21.90
CA PRO A 336 -17.06 4.36 -22.96
C PRO A 336 -15.83 4.33 -23.86
N SER A 337 -15.18 3.17 -24.00
CA SER A 337 -13.92 3.03 -24.74
C SER A 337 -14.07 2.48 -26.16
N GLY A 338 -15.30 2.24 -26.64
CA GLY A 338 -15.57 1.52 -27.90
C GLY A 338 -15.35 0.00 -27.83
N GLY A 339 -14.82 -0.51 -26.72
CA GLY A 339 -14.55 -1.95 -26.52
C GLY A 339 -15.67 -2.65 -25.75
N LEU A 340 -15.70 -2.44 -24.43
CA LEU A 340 -16.66 -3.03 -23.50
C LEU A 340 -17.32 -1.90 -22.70
N ASP A 341 -18.60 -2.07 -22.34
CA ASP A 341 -19.41 -1.06 -21.63
C ASP A 341 -19.65 0.26 -22.42
N GLU A 342 -19.90 0.17 -23.72
CA GLU A 342 -20.04 1.31 -24.64
C GLU A 342 -21.18 2.31 -24.32
N PHE A 343 -22.12 1.94 -23.45
CA PHE A 343 -23.35 2.73 -23.20
C PHE A 343 -23.39 3.45 -21.85
N ASP A 344 -22.38 3.31 -20.99
CA ASP A 344 -22.34 3.97 -19.67
C ASP A 344 -20.92 4.29 -19.20
N ARG A 345 -20.80 5.05 -18.11
CA ARG A 345 -19.54 5.42 -17.46
C ARG A 345 -19.34 4.65 -16.16
N LYS A 346 -18.33 3.78 -16.12
CA LYS A 346 -17.98 3.05 -14.89
C LYS A 346 -17.36 4.00 -13.87
N VAL A 347 -17.91 4.04 -12.66
CA VAL A 347 -17.35 4.80 -11.54
C VAL A 347 -16.39 3.91 -10.77
N VAL A 348 -15.13 4.30 -10.66
CA VAL A 348 -14.11 3.59 -9.87
C VAL A 348 -13.32 4.55 -8.98
N ARG A 349 -12.58 3.99 -8.03
CA ARG A 349 -11.67 4.73 -7.14
C ARG A 349 -10.22 4.40 -7.48
N ASN A 350 -9.30 5.34 -7.41
CA ASN A 350 -7.88 5.04 -7.53
C ASN A 350 -7.31 4.57 -6.18
N ASP A 351 -7.07 3.26 -6.03
CA ASP A 351 -6.52 2.66 -4.81
C ASP A 351 -4.98 2.51 -4.82
N TYR A 352 -4.28 2.94 -5.88
CA TYR A 352 -2.81 2.88 -5.93
C TYR A 352 -2.10 3.72 -4.84
N PRO A 353 -2.58 4.92 -4.44
CA PRO A 353 -2.04 5.63 -3.28
C PRO A 353 -2.12 4.80 -1.99
N LEU A 354 -3.26 4.13 -1.76
CA LEU A 354 -3.45 3.24 -0.60
C LEU A 354 -2.49 2.05 -0.68
N LEU A 355 -2.43 1.37 -1.82
CA LEU A 355 -1.54 0.23 -2.05
C LEU A 355 -0.08 0.59 -1.73
N ALA A 356 0.40 1.73 -2.23
CA ALA A 356 1.76 2.18 -1.98
C ALA A 356 2.05 2.44 -0.49
N ILE A 357 1.14 3.12 0.21
CA ILE A 357 1.24 3.36 1.67
C ILE A 357 1.24 2.02 2.43
N TRP A 358 0.40 1.08 2.00
CA TRP A 358 0.33 -0.27 2.55
C TRP A 358 1.65 -1.02 2.37
N GLU A 359 2.19 -1.04 1.15
CA GLU A 359 3.48 -1.66 0.84
C GLU A 359 4.65 -1.04 1.62
N MET A 360 4.57 0.24 1.97
CA MET A 360 5.56 0.94 2.80
C MET A 360 5.44 0.67 4.31
N GLY A 361 4.45 -0.11 4.76
CA GLY A 361 4.19 -0.35 6.18
C GLY A 361 3.75 0.89 6.96
N VAL A 362 3.34 1.94 6.26
CA VAL A 362 2.95 3.24 6.83
C VAL A 362 1.56 3.13 7.43
N ARG A 363 1.35 3.79 8.58
CA ARG A 363 0.03 3.85 9.24
C ARG A 363 -0.47 5.24 9.55
N ASN A 364 0.43 6.20 9.77
CA ASN A 364 0.07 7.54 10.20
C ASN A 364 -0.25 8.40 8.98
N LEU A 365 -1.52 8.80 8.84
CA LEU A 365 -2.00 9.61 7.73
C LEU A 365 -2.49 10.95 8.26
N ARG A 366 -1.84 12.02 7.81
CA ARG A 366 -2.19 13.39 8.14
C ARG A 366 -3.15 13.91 7.06
N ILE A 367 -4.42 14.11 7.43
CA ILE A 367 -5.52 14.39 6.49
C ILE A 367 -6.17 15.75 6.83
N PRO A 368 -6.66 16.49 5.82
CA PRO A 368 -7.38 17.74 6.08
C PRO A 368 -8.71 17.45 6.77
N LEU A 369 -9.13 18.31 7.71
CA LEU A 369 -10.40 18.16 8.44
C LEU A 369 -11.64 18.02 7.53
N THR A 370 -11.57 18.51 6.29
CA THR A 370 -12.61 18.34 5.26
C THR A 370 -12.87 16.87 4.89
N ASP A 371 -11.88 15.99 5.00
CA ASP A 371 -12.05 14.55 4.72
C ASP A 371 -12.98 13.88 5.74
N LEU A 372 -13.08 14.41 6.96
CA LEU A 372 -14.04 13.94 7.97
C LEU A 372 -15.45 14.49 7.72
N VAL A 373 -15.57 15.66 7.09
CA VAL A 373 -16.86 16.29 6.75
C VAL A 373 -17.58 15.50 5.66
N ASP A 374 -16.86 15.15 4.59
CA ASP A 374 -17.40 14.33 3.50
C ASP A 374 -17.79 12.91 3.99
N SER A 375 -18.98 12.44 3.60
CA SER A 375 -19.50 11.16 4.07
C SER A 375 -18.87 9.94 3.42
N ASN A 376 -18.34 10.06 2.21
CA ASN A 376 -17.71 8.96 1.47
C ASN A 376 -16.27 8.77 1.95
N ARG A 377 -15.52 9.87 2.10
CA ARG A 377 -14.18 9.87 2.72
C ARG A 377 -14.25 9.37 4.16
N ARG A 378 -15.21 9.85 4.97
CA ARG A 378 -15.43 9.33 6.32
C ARG A 378 -15.77 7.84 6.35
N ARG A 379 -16.46 7.29 5.34
CA ARG A 379 -16.63 5.83 5.22
C ARG A 379 -15.30 5.14 4.98
N ARG A 380 -14.47 5.64 4.05
CA ARG A 380 -13.12 5.10 3.81
C ARG A 380 -12.24 5.15 5.07
N LEU A 381 -12.33 6.19 5.89
CA LEU A 381 -11.61 6.26 7.17
C LEU A 381 -11.98 5.08 8.10
N ILE A 382 -13.26 4.68 8.15
CA ILE A 382 -13.72 3.52 8.93
C ILE A 382 -13.15 2.21 8.36
N GLU A 383 -13.17 2.05 7.04
CA GLU A 383 -12.62 0.87 6.34
C GLU A 383 -11.12 0.72 6.59
N LEU A 384 -10.36 1.81 6.54
CA LEU A 384 -8.91 1.82 6.74
C LEU A 384 -8.51 1.74 8.22
N ALA A 385 -9.29 2.29 9.16
CA ALA A 385 -9.02 2.15 10.59
C ALA A 385 -8.97 0.66 11.02
N ARG A 386 -9.76 -0.22 10.38
CA ARG A 386 -9.72 -1.68 10.60
C ARG A 386 -8.39 -2.33 10.20
N LEU A 387 -7.70 -1.76 9.22
CA LEU A 387 -6.36 -2.15 8.78
C LEU A 387 -5.25 -1.52 9.65
N GLY A 388 -5.62 -0.82 10.72
CA GLY A 388 -4.69 -0.18 11.65
C GLY A 388 -4.16 1.18 11.20
N PHE A 389 -4.71 1.79 10.15
CA PHE A 389 -4.40 3.20 9.82
C PHE A 389 -4.83 4.14 10.94
N ARG A 390 -4.06 5.19 11.17
CA ARG A 390 -4.30 6.24 12.19
C ARG A 390 -4.37 7.59 11.51
N PHE A 391 -5.33 8.41 11.92
CA PHE A 391 -5.61 9.67 11.28
C PHE A 391 -5.29 10.86 12.19
N THR A 392 -4.38 11.70 11.72
CA THR A 392 -4.10 13.02 12.29
C THR A 392 -4.86 14.06 11.45
N LEU A 393 -5.87 14.69 12.03
CA LEU A 393 -6.57 15.81 11.38
C LEU A 393 -5.68 17.05 11.38
N PHE A 394 -5.72 17.84 10.32
CA PHE A 394 -5.21 19.21 10.36
C PHE A 394 -6.22 20.23 9.86
N SER A 395 -6.22 21.40 10.49
CA SER A 395 -7.04 22.54 10.08
C SER A 395 -6.50 23.86 10.65
N GLN A 396 -7.04 24.98 10.18
CA GLN A 396 -7.09 26.19 11.01
C GLN A 396 -8.14 26.02 12.12
N LEU A 397 -8.24 26.99 13.03
CA LEU A 397 -9.30 27.03 14.04
C LEU A 397 -10.70 26.94 13.39
N PRO A 398 -11.56 25.99 13.80
CA PRO A 398 -12.88 25.82 13.21
C PRO A 398 -13.83 26.94 13.67
N SER A 399 -14.47 27.61 12.73
CA SER A 399 -15.45 28.67 13.01
C SER A 399 -16.80 28.17 13.52
N GLU A 400 -17.13 26.88 13.30
CA GLU A 400 -18.42 26.30 13.64
C GLU A 400 -18.32 25.22 14.74
N GLN A 401 -19.09 25.38 15.82
CA GLN A 401 -19.21 24.37 16.89
C GLN A 401 -19.66 22.98 16.38
N ARG A 402 -20.39 22.93 15.24
CA ARG A 402 -20.82 21.68 14.61
C ARG A 402 -19.63 20.83 14.14
N ILE A 403 -18.52 21.46 13.76
CA ILE A 403 -17.29 20.77 13.34
C ILE A 403 -16.65 20.07 14.53
N ALA A 404 -16.51 20.75 15.68
CA ALA A 404 -16.05 20.14 16.92
C ALA A 404 -16.93 18.95 17.35
N GLN A 405 -18.26 19.08 17.25
CA GLN A 405 -19.18 17.96 17.51
C GLN A 405 -19.02 16.80 16.51
N LEU A 406 -18.68 17.08 15.24
CA LEU A 406 -18.41 16.04 14.25
C LEU A 406 -17.14 15.27 14.57
N VAL A 407 -16.07 15.97 14.99
CA VAL A 407 -14.81 15.33 15.44
C VAL A 407 -15.07 14.40 16.62
N LEU A 408 -15.78 14.86 17.66
CA LEU A 408 -16.13 14.05 18.83
C LEU A 408 -16.96 12.80 18.49
N ARG A 409 -17.95 12.94 17.59
CA ARG A 409 -18.76 11.79 17.11
C ARG A 409 -17.98 10.73 16.35
N ASN A 410 -16.74 11.02 15.96
CA ASN A 410 -15.86 10.12 15.23
C ASN A 410 -14.50 9.96 15.95
N ALA A 411 -14.44 10.22 17.26
CA ALA A 411 -13.20 10.17 18.03
C ALA A 411 -12.47 8.81 17.91
N ASP A 412 -13.21 7.71 17.81
CA ASP A 412 -12.67 6.35 17.58
C ASP A 412 -11.82 6.21 16.29
N LEU A 413 -11.93 7.16 15.34
CA LEU A 413 -11.14 7.19 14.10
C LEU A 413 -9.94 8.15 14.19
N ILE A 414 -9.93 9.09 15.13
CA ILE A 414 -9.00 10.22 15.14
C ILE A 414 -7.98 10.06 16.26
N ASP A 415 -6.73 9.86 15.88
CA ASP A 415 -5.60 9.75 16.81
C ASP A 415 -5.23 11.14 17.37
N SER A 416 -5.21 12.16 16.51
CA SER A 416 -4.77 13.50 16.88
C SER A 416 -5.37 14.60 15.98
N TRP A 417 -5.39 15.83 16.47
CA TRP A 417 -5.80 17.02 15.73
C TRP A 417 -4.77 18.14 15.87
N GLU A 418 -4.09 18.46 14.77
CA GLU A 418 -3.21 19.62 14.64
C GLU A 418 -4.01 20.87 14.26
N ILE A 419 -3.94 21.89 15.13
CA ILE A 419 -4.70 23.13 15.00
C ILE A 419 -3.73 24.27 14.71
N ALA A 420 -3.86 24.86 13.51
CA ALA A 420 -3.08 25.98 13.05
C ALA A 420 -3.75 27.32 13.40
N GLY A 421 -3.07 28.19 14.16
CA GLY A 421 -3.68 29.45 14.61
C GLY A 421 -2.74 30.38 15.38
N ARG A 422 -3.32 31.42 15.98
CA ARG A 422 -2.67 32.21 17.04
C ARG A 422 -2.74 31.47 18.37
N ILE A 423 -1.80 31.76 19.27
CA ILE A 423 -1.61 31.00 20.50
C ILE A 423 -2.78 31.20 21.48
N GLU A 424 -3.26 32.44 21.63
CA GLU A 424 -4.36 32.79 22.51
C GLU A 424 -5.67 32.15 22.03
N GLU A 425 -6.01 32.37 20.75
CA GLU A 425 -7.21 31.82 20.11
C GLU A 425 -7.23 30.28 20.13
N THR A 426 -6.07 29.65 19.97
CA THR A 426 -5.96 28.18 20.00
C THR A 426 -6.03 27.63 21.42
N SER A 427 -5.45 28.31 22.41
CA SER A 427 -5.55 27.94 23.82
C SER A 427 -7.01 28.01 24.30
N GLU A 428 -7.74 29.08 23.96
CA GLU A 428 -9.18 29.19 24.27
C GLU A 428 -10.01 28.08 23.61
N PHE A 429 -9.74 27.75 22.34
CA PHE A 429 -10.40 26.65 21.65
C PHE A 429 -10.10 25.28 22.29
N CYS A 430 -8.81 24.97 22.52
CA CYS A 430 -8.38 23.70 23.11
C CYS A 430 -8.98 23.51 24.50
N LYS A 431 -9.07 24.57 25.31
CA LYS A 431 -9.75 24.58 26.61
C LYS A 431 -11.21 24.17 26.50
N ALA A 432 -11.96 24.81 25.59
CA ALA A 432 -13.37 24.52 25.37
C ALA A 432 -13.57 23.09 24.84
N PHE A 433 -12.71 22.66 23.90
CA PHE A 433 -12.78 21.34 23.30
C PHE A 433 -12.44 20.21 24.29
N ARG A 434 -11.43 20.38 25.17
CA ARG A 434 -11.18 19.43 26.27
C ARG A 434 -12.37 19.28 27.21
N GLY A 435 -13.09 20.37 27.51
CA GLY A 435 -14.34 20.31 28.26
C GLY A 435 -15.38 19.40 27.59
N MET A 436 -15.48 19.45 26.26
CA MET A 436 -16.37 18.59 25.47
C MET A 436 -15.88 17.14 25.37
N MET A 437 -14.57 16.92 25.23
CA MET A 437 -13.96 15.57 25.22
C MET A 437 -14.19 14.84 26.56
N ASN A 438 -13.91 15.50 27.68
CA ASN A 438 -14.11 14.95 29.02
C ASN A 438 -15.59 14.60 29.29
N ALA A 439 -16.53 15.37 28.74
CA ALA A 439 -17.97 15.10 28.84
C ALA A 439 -18.44 13.95 27.92
N SER A 440 -17.61 13.53 26.95
CA SER A 440 -17.93 12.52 25.94
C SER A 440 -17.11 11.23 26.07
N ASP A 441 -16.23 11.14 27.08
CA ASP A 441 -15.27 10.04 27.30
C ASP A 441 -14.40 9.74 26.05
N CYS A 442 -13.94 10.81 25.38
CA CYS A 442 -13.13 10.74 24.17
C CYS A 442 -11.67 11.13 24.44
N ALA A 443 -10.71 10.45 23.79
CA ALA A 443 -9.28 10.71 23.91
C ALA A 443 -8.64 11.03 22.54
N ILE A 444 -8.75 12.28 22.10
CA ILE A 444 -8.05 12.81 20.91
C ILE A 444 -6.93 13.72 21.39
N GLN A 445 -5.71 13.53 20.88
CA GLN A 445 -4.59 14.39 21.24
C GLN A 445 -4.65 15.73 20.48
N LEU A 446 -4.49 16.84 21.18
CA LEU A 446 -4.50 18.19 20.60
C LEU A 446 -3.08 18.72 20.39
N PHE A 447 -2.75 19.06 19.15
CA PHE A 447 -1.44 19.58 18.76
C PHE A 447 -1.54 21.05 18.33
N PHE A 448 -0.73 21.92 18.92
CA PHE A 448 -0.64 23.32 18.48
C PHE A 448 0.37 23.50 17.34
N SER A 449 -0.04 24.26 16.32
CA SER A 449 0.81 24.66 15.21
C SER A 449 0.75 26.19 15.04
N PRO A 450 1.75 26.97 15.49
CA PRO A 450 1.71 28.43 15.35
C PRO A 450 1.65 28.83 13.86
N LEU A 451 0.72 29.70 13.51
CA LEU A 451 0.62 30.27 12.17
C LEU A 451 1.54 31.49 12.04
N LYS A 452 2.56 31.41 11.18
CA LYS A 452 3.58 32.45 11.01
C LYS A 452 3.04 33.61 10.17
N ASN A 453 3.27 34.82 10.65
CA ASN A 453 2.93 36.05 9.95
C ASN A 453 4.15 36.65 9.21
N ARG A 454 3.94 37.73 8.45
CA ARG A 454 5.00 38.38 7.66
C ARG A 454 6.19 38.85 8.51
N GLU A 455 5.94 39.41 9.69
CA GLU A 455 7.00 39.88 10.58
C GLU A 455 7.82 38.72 11.12
N ASP A 456 7.18 37.61 11.48
CA ASP A 456 7.85 36.41 11.99
C ASP A 456 8.85 35.87 10.95
N ILE A 457 8.44 35.81 9.67
CA ILE A 457 9.29 35.36 8.56
C ILE A 457 10.42 36.36 8.26
N ILE A 458 10.18 37.66 8.38
CA ILE A 458 11.25 38.67 8.19
C ILE A 458 12.28 38.59 9.34
N ARG A 459 11.86 38.26 10.56
CA ARG A 459 12.75 38.10 11.73
C ARG A 459 13.71 36.92 11.60
N THR A 460 13.34 35.85 10.89
CA THR A 460 14.26 34.72 10.60
C THR A 460 15.27 35.04 9.48
N GLY A 461 15.19 36.22 8.85
CA GLY A 461 16.03 36.59 7.70
C GLY A 461 15.61 35.92 6.39
N GLN A 462 14.53 35.13 6.38
CA GLN A 462 14.01 34.47 5.18
C GLN A 462 13.27 35.46 4.27
N VAL A 463 13.25 35.15 2.97
CA VAL A 463 12.46 35.91 1.99
C VAL A 463 10.98 35.65 2.23
N TYR A 464 10.21 36.70 2.50
CA TYR A 464 8.77 36.58 2.63
C TYR A 464 8.10 36.34 1.27
N TYR A 465 7.52 35.15 1.11
CA TYR A 465 6.57 34.84 0.05
C TYR A 465 5.13 34.88 0.59
N HIS A 466 4.16 35.17 -0.27
CA HIS A 466 2.73 35.15 0.07
C HIS A 466 2.20 33.70 0.16
N VAL A 467 2.73 32.93 1.10
CA VAL A 467 2.45 31.51 1.31
C VAL A 467 2.16 31.23 2.79
N ILE A 468 1.38 30.19 3.07
CA ILE A 468 1.07 29.79 4.45
C ILE A 468 2.26 29.04 5.04
N ASN A 469 2.80 29.53 6.15
CA ASN A 469 3.79 28.84 6.96
C ASN A 469 3.22 28.60 8.36
N HIS A 470 3.38 27.38 8.86
CA HIS A 470 2.92 26.98 10.19
C HIS A 470 3.88 25.97 10.82
N GLY A 471 3.77 25.81 12.14
CA GLY A 471 4.67 25.00 12.96
C GLY A 471 5.83 25.81 13.53
N PHE A 472 6.41 25.33 14.63
CA PHE A 472 7.62 25.91 15.21
C PHE A 472 8.85 25.55 14.38
N THR A 473 9.82 26.45 14.24
CA THR A 473 11.14 26.18 13.62
C THR A 473 12.22 26.11 14.69
N ILE A 474 13.42 25.64 14.33
CA ILE A 474 14.57 25.63 15.25
C ILE A 474 14.90 27.03 15.80
N SER A 475 14.61 28.09 15.03
CA SER A 475 14.82 29.49 15.42
C SER A 475 13.89 29.98 16.53
N ASP A 476 12.72 29.36 16.70
CA ASP A 476 11.83 29.68 17.84
C ASP A 476 12.41 29.20 19.18
N PHE A 477 13.41 28.29 19.13
CA PHE A 477 14.08 27.68 20.28
C PHE A 477 15.58 28.01 20.30
N ALA A 478 15.94 29.26 19.98
CA ALA A 478 17.33 29.71 19.84
C ALA A 478 18.03 30.10 21.17
N GLY A 479 17.35 29.97 22.32
CA GLY A 479 17.91 30.22 23.65
C GLY A 479 18.67 29.03 24.25
N ASP A 480 19.37 29.25 25.36
CA ASP A 480 20.10 28.22 26.12
C ASP A 480 19.29 27.75 27.34
N GLY A 481 19.48 26.49 27.75
CA GLY A 481 18.91 25.96 28.99
C GLY A 481 17.38 25.85 28.98
N LEU A 482 16.73 26.25 30.08
CA LEU A 482 15.26 26.20 30.22
C LEU A 482 14.56 27.33 29.47
N GLU A 483 15.16 28.54 29.43
CA GLU A 483 14.63 29.73 28.73
C GLU A 483 14.34 29.46 27.24
N ARG A 484 15.02 28.45 26.69
CA ARG A 484 14.78 27.91 25.34
C ARG A 484 13.33 27.50 25.09
N PHE A 485 12.60 27.08 26.11
CA PHE A 485 11.23 26.55 26.00
C PHE A 485 10.14 27.53 26.47
N ASP A 486 10.49 28.76 26.88
CA ASP A 486 9.53 29.77 27.38
C ASP A 486 8.38 30.07 26.40
N VAL A 487 8.64 29.94 25.10
CA VAL A 487 7.61 30.06 24.05
C VAL A 487 6.46 29.06 24.22
N LEU A 488 6.68 27.95 24.92
CA LEU A 488 5.69 26.91 25.19
C LEU A 488 4.90 27.15 26.50
N GLU A 489 5.39 27.98 27.44
CA GLU A 489 4.66 28.31 28.68
C GLU A 489 3.32 29.00 28.40
N SER A 490 3.20 29.67 27.24
CA SER A 490 1.99 30.34 26.80
C SER A 490 1.00 29.43 26.07
N VAL A 491 1.32 28.14 25.86
CA VAL A 491 0.42 27.15 25.27
C VAL A 491 -0.15 26.24 26.35
N ASP A 492 -1.44 26.40 26.68
CA ASP A 492 -2.14 25.56 27.66
C ASP A 492 -3.12 24.60 26.95
N HIS A 493 -3.53 23.55 27.66
CA HIS A 493 -4.52 22.56 27.22
C HIS A 493 -4.18 21.84 25.90
N ILE A 494 -2.90 21.64 25.57
CA ILE A 494 -2.42 20.84 24.44
C ILE A 494 -1.68 19.57 24.92
N ASP A 495 -1.62 18.56 24.06
CA ASP A 495 -0.87 17.31 24.30
C ASP A 495 0.46 17.30 23.52
N GLY A 496 0.62 18.19 22.52
CA GLY A 496 1.83 18.31 21.74
C GLY A 496 1.91 19.56 20.86
N ILE A 497 3.01 19.68 20.12
CA ILE A 497 3.28 20.76 19.17
C ILE A 497 3.70 20.23 17.80
N VAL A 498 3.49 21.05 16.76
CA VAL A 498 4.01 20.82 15.41
C VAL A 498 5.35 21.52 15.24
N ILE A 499 6.40 20.75 14.92
CA ILE A 499 7.74 21.23 14.60
C ILE A 499 7.96 21.07 13.09
N ARG A 500 8.39 22.15 12.44
CA ARG A 500 8.63 22.25 11.01
C ARG A 500 10.12 22.04 10.73
N CYS A 501 10.43 21.04 9.91
CA CYS A 501 11.74 20.86 9.28
C CYS A 501 11.65 21.31 7.82
N GLY A 502 12.10 22.54 7.54
CA GLY A 502 12.29 23.04 6.17
C GLY A 502 13.36 22.23 5.42
N ILE A 503 13.36 22.31 4.09
CA ILE A 503 14.22 21.46 3.24
C ILE A 503 15.73 21.68 3.49
N HIS A 504 16.11 22.87 3.95
CA HIS A 504 17.50 23.22 4.29
C HIS A 504 17.82 23.07 5.80
N ASP A 505 16.83 22.73 6.64
CA ASP A 505 17.07 22.47 8.05
C ASP A 505 17.80 21.12 8.23
N PRO A 506 18.82 21.02 9.11
CA PRO A 506 19.46 19.75 9.46
C PRO A 506 18.47 18.83 10.17
N VAL A 507 18.25 17.64 9.62
CA VAL A 507 17.22 16.72 10.12
C VAL A 507 17.61 16.18 11.51
N ASP A 508 18.88 15.83 11.71
CA ASP A 508 19.44 15.46 13.01
C ASP A 508 19.08 16.44 14.13
N SER A 509 19.14 17.74 13.85
CA SER A 509 18.99 18.83 14.81
C SER A 509 17.52 19.08 15.14
N ILE A 510 16.63 18.92 14.16
CA ILE A 510 15.18 18.97 14.41
C ILE A 510 14.72 17.75 15.21
N MET A 511 15.23 16.54 14.92
CA MET A 511 14.85 15.35 15.68
C MET A 511 15.38 15.38 17.12
N LYS A 512 16.58 15.94 17.35
CA LYS A 512 17.09 16.24 18.70
C LYS A 512 16.19 17.22 19.44
N LEU A 513 15.83 18.35 18.80
CA LEU A 513 14.90 19.33 19.37
C LEU A 513 13.53 18.70 19.73
N ALA A 514 12.98 17.85 18.86
CA ALA A 514 11.72 17.14 19.13
C ALA A 514 11.81 16.28 20.40
N SER A 515 12.88 15.47 20.52
CA SER A 515 13.14 14.62 21.69
C SER A 515 13.42 15.46 22.96
N GLU A 516 14.17 16.56 22.85
CA GLU A 516 14.42 17.50 23.95
C GLU A 516 13.12 18.13 24.47
N ILE A 517 12.19 18.52 23.60
CA ILE A 517 10.88 19.07 23.98
C ILE A 517 10.06 17.99 24.72
N GLN A 518 10.01 16.77 24.20
CA GLN A 518 9.33 15.65 24.85
C GLN A 518 9.88 15.38 26.26
N LEU A 519 11.20 15.40 26.43
CA LEU A 519 11.86 15.11 27.71
C LEU A 519 11.74 16.25 28.73
N ASN A 520 11.81 17.51 28.31
CA ASN A 520 11.81 18.66 29.22
C ASN A 520 10.40 19.20 29.55
N THR A 521 9.44 19.04 28.64
CA THR A 521 8.08 19.62 28.79
C THR A 521 6.97 18.57 28.95
N GLY A 522 7.22 17.32 28.55
CA GLY A 522 6.19 16.28 28.46
C GLY A 522 5.24 16.40 27.26
N LEU A 523 5.33 17.49 26.47
CA LEU A 523 4.56 17.66 25.23
C LEU A 523 5.09 16.75 24.12
N GLN A 524 4.19 16.12 23.37
CA GLN A 524 4.57 15.37 22.18
C GLN A 524 5.02 16.28 21.02
N ALA A 525 5.90 15.79 20.16
CA ALA A 525 6.34 16.48 18.95
C ALA A 525 5.80 15.77 17.70
N SER A 526 5.13 16.53 16.82
CA SER A 526 4.79 16.12 15.45
C SER A 526 5.74 16.84 14.49
N VAL A 527 6.66 16.11 13.87
CA VAL A 527 7.71 16.68 13.01
C VAL A 527 7.27 16.65 11.54
N HIS A 528 7.16 17.81 10.90
CA HIS A 528 6.83 17.95 9.48
C HIS A 528 8.11 18.08 8.67
N LEU A 529 8.51 16.99 8.03
CA LEU A 529 9.68 16.89 7.16
C LEU A 529 9.31 17.36 5.74
N ARG A 530 9.59 18.64 5.42
CA ARG A 530 9.32 19.19 4.09
C ARG A 530 10.34 18.70 3.06
N LEU A 531 9.82 18.33 1.89
CA LEU A 531 10.55 18.05 0.65
C LEU A 531 10.28 19.11 -0.44
N THR A 532 9.32 20.00 -0.21
CA THR A 532 9.18 21.26 -0.95
C THR A 532 10.31 22.25 -0.65
N GLU A 533 10.67 23.05 -1.65
CA GLU A 533 11.45 24.29 -1.49
C GLU A 533 10.75 25.37 -0.64
N ASP A 534 11.51 26.38 -0.19
CA ASP A 534 10.97 27.55 0.52
C ASP A 534 10.30 28.56 -0.45
N SER A 535 10.77 28.64 -1.69
CA SER A 535 10.17 29.49 -2.73
C SER A 535 9.03 28.75 -3.47
N PRO A 536 7.83 29.35 -3.61
CA PRO A 536 6.70 28.73 -4.33
C PRO A 536 6.96 28.51 -5.83
N ALA A 537 8.00 29.13 -6.39
CA ALA A 537 8.41 28.99 -7.78
C ALA A 537 9.65 28.10 -7.99
N ALA A 538 10.30 27.65 -6.91
CA ALA A 538 11.41 26.71 -7.00
C ALA A 538 10.87 25.27 -7.03
N HIS A 539 11.65 24.37 -7.63
CA HIS A 539 11.32 22.95 -7.75
C HIS A 539 12.37 22.08 -7.06
N GLN A 540 11.95 20.90 -6.59
CA GLN A 540 12.80 19.90 -5.97
C GLN A 540 12.63 18.57 -6.72
N ASP A 541 13.56 18.23 -7.61
CA ASP A 541 13.48 17.03 -8.45
C ASP A 541 14.46 15.91 -8.04
N SER A 542 15.44 16.23 -7.18
CA SER A 542 16.46 15.29 -6.70
C SER A 542 15.88 14.19 -5.81
N GLU A 543 15.69 13.00 -6.37
CA GLU A 543 15.29 11.78 -5.65
C GLU A 543 16.33 11.39 -4.58
N VAL A 544 17.61 11.71 -4.78
CA VAL A 544 18.68 11.49 -3.80
C VAL A 544 18.48 12.31 -2.53
N LEU A 545 18.17 13.61 -2.65
CA LEU A 545 17.89 14.47 -1.51
C LEU A 545 16.65 14.00 -0.74
N LEU A 546 15.61 13.58 -1.48
CA LEU A 546 14.39 12.99 -0.92
C LEU A 546 14.72 11.73 -0.12
N CYS A 547 15.45 10.78 -0.70
CA CYS A 547 15.83 9.53 -0.05
C CYS A 547 16.70 9.77 1.19
N ASN A 548 17.74 10.63 1.10
CA ASN A 548 18.60 10.95 2.24
C ASN A 548 17.80 11.54 3.41
N ARG A 549 16.95 12.55 3.17
CA ARG A 549 16.17 13.22 4.23
C ARG A 549 15.16 12.28 4.88
N LEU A 550 14.52 11.39 4.10
CA LEU A 550 13.63 10.36 4.64
C LEU A 550 14.38 9.36 5.52
N ALA A 551 15.51 8.81 5.05
CA ALA A 551 16.30 7.84 5.80
C ALA A 551 16.89 8.44 7.09
N GLU A 552 17.50 9.62 7.01
CA GLU A 552 18.04 10.36 8.16
C GLU A 552 16.93 10.64 9.19
N GLY A 553 15.77 11.14 8.74
CA GLY A 553 14.63 11.41 9.59
C GLY A 553 14.09 10.17 10.29
N MET A 554 13.91 9.06 9.56
CA MET A 554 13.44 7.79 10.12
C MET A 554 14.42 7.21 11.15
N PHE A 555 15.73 7.18 10.84
CA PHE A 555 16.74 6.64 11.75
C PHE A 555 16.88 7.48 13.03
N HIS A 556 16.91 8.82 12.91
CA HIS A 556 16.97 9.68 14.09
C HIS A 556 15.70 9.59 14.94
N ALA A 557 14.52 9.56 14.33
CA ALA A 557 13.26 9.44 15.05
C ALA A 557 13.14 8.07 15.78
N TRP A 558 13.63 6.98 15.18
CA TRP A 558 13.70 5.65 15.82
C TRP A 558 14.67 5.63 17.00
N HIS A 559 15.86 6.23 16.84
CA HIS A 559 16.84 6.35 17.91
C HIS A 559 16.32 7.20 19.09
N LEU A 560 15.65 8.32 18.80
CA LEU A 560 15.29 9.36 19.78
C LEU A 560 13.86 9.24 20.33
N GLY A 561 13.07 8.27 19.88
CA GLY A 561 11.69 8.05 20.33
C GLY A 561 10.67 9.07 19.81
N VAL A 562 10.91 9.64 18.63
CA VAL A 562 9.98 10.59 17.98
C VAL A 562 8.95 9.78 17.18
N GLU A 563 7.74 9.65 17.71
CA GLU A 563 6.72 8.73 17.15
C GLU A 563 5.95 9.29 15.93
N LYS A 564 6.00 10.60 15.70
CA LYS A 564 5.20 11.29 14.66
C LYS A 564 6.09 12.12 13.74
N VAL A 565 6.49 11.55 12.61
CA VAL A 565 7.17 12.25 11.51
C VAL A 565 6.28 12.20 10.26
N PHE A 566 5.90 13.35 9.72
CA PHE A 566 5.11 13.45 8.50
C PHE A 566 5.93 14.04 7.36
N SER A 567 6.07 13.31 6.25
CA SER A 567 6.57 13.84 4.99
C SER A 567 5.45 14.49 4.19
N ASP A 568 5.73 15.64 3.54
CA ASP A 568 4.72 16.43 2.83
C ASP A 568 4.53 16.08 1.34
N THR A 569 5.12 14.97 0.90
CA THR A 569 5.23 14.61 -0.52
C THR A 569 5.20 13.10 -0.74
N LEU A 570 4.00 12.50 -0.69
CA LEU A 570 3.80 11.09 -1.05
C LEU A 570 4.01 10.84 -2.56
N SER A 571 3.38 11.62 -3.41
CA SER A 571 3.47 11.50 -4.87
C SER A 571 3.95 12.79 -5.51
N ASP A 572 4.43 12.70 -6.75
CA ASP A 572 4.85 13.84 -7.57
C ASP A 572 3.79 14.96 -7.57
N ASN A 573 4.26 16.17 -7.32
CA ASN A 573 3.52 17.41 -7.51
C ASN A 573 4.14 18.14 -8.70
N ASP A 574 3.65 17.85 -9.89
CA ASP A 574 4.16 18.32 -11.19
C ASP A 574 3.58 19.68 -11.63
N ARG A 575 2.70 20.28 -10.83
CA ARG A 575 1.93 21.48 -11.19
C ARG A 575 1.66 22.41 -10.01
N GLY A 576 1.42 23.69 -10.30
CA GLY A 576 1.13 24.70 -9.29
C GLY A 576 2.38 25.20 -8.54
N TYR A 577 2.24 25.43 -7.23
CA TYR A 577 3.35 25.89 -6.38
C TYR A 577 4.18 24.74 -5.82
N PHE A 578 5.48 25.00 -5.61
CA PHE A 578 6.46 24.03 -5.12
C PHE A 578 6.45 22.70 -5.91
N PRO A 579 6.71 22.71 -7.23
CA PRO A 579 6.80 21.48 -8.01
C PRO A 579 7.90 20.56 -7.46
N ARG A 580 7.64 19.26 -7.37
CA ARG A 580 8.60 18.32 -6.76
C ARG A 580 8.33 16.85 -7.05
N THR A 581 9.39 16.06 -7.02
CA THR A 581 9.36 14.59 -7.06
C THR A 581 8.87 14.05 -5.72
N GLY A 582 8.00 13.03 -5.74
CA GLY A 582 7.55 12.30 -4.56
C GLY A 582 8.15 10.90 -4.47
N LEU A 583 7.56 10.05 -3.62
CA LEU A 583 7.89 8.63 -3.56
C LEU A 583 7.13 7.83 -4.64
N LEU A 584 6.05 8.39 -5.17
CA LEU A 584 5.24 7.84 -6.26
C LEU A 584 5.19 8.80 -7.43
N ASP A 585 5.19 8.30 -8.66
CA ASP A 585 4.97 9.15 -9.84
C ASP A 585 3.49 9.56 -10.02
N ARG A 586 3.16 10.17 -11.17
CA ARG A 586 1.80 10.62 -11.51
C ARG A 586 0.85 9.49 -11.94
N GLU A 587 1.36 8.28 -12.19
CA GLU A 587 0.61 7.03 -12.35
C GLU A 587 0.54 6.22 -11.04
N PHE A 588 1.09 6.78 -9.95
CA PHE A 588 1.27 6.16 -8.64
C PHE A 588 2.15 4.90 -8.63
N ASN A 589 3.10 4.80 -9.57
CA ASN A 589 4.15 3.78 -9.55
C ASN A 589 5.24 4.15 -8.52
N PRO A 590 5.74 3.17 -7.74
CA PRO A 590 6.69 3.43 -6.67
C PRO A 590 8.11 3.72 -7.20
N ARG A 591 8.66 4.87 -6.80
CA ARG A 591 10.07 5.27 -6.99
C ARG A 591 10.96 4.70 -5.87
N SER A 592 12.27 4.92 -5.94
CA SER A 592 13.25 4.37 -4.97
C SER A 592 12.94 4.81 -3.52
N GLY A 593 12.40 6.02 -3.34
CA GLY A 593 11.96 6.52 -2.03
C GLY A 593 10.86 5.67 -1.38
N ALA A 594 9.92 5.11 -2.16
CA ALA A 594 8.90 4.21 -1.63
C ALA A 594 9.52 2.90 -1.11
N THR A 595 10.43 2.31 -1.90
CA THR A 595 11.08 1.05 -1.53
C THR A 595 12.05 1.23 -0.36
N LEU A 596 12.69 2.39 -0.24
CA LEU A 596 13.50 2.80 0.91
C LEU A 596 12.66 2.84 2.20
N VAL A 597 11.51 3.52 2.20
CA VAL A 597 10.62 3.58 3.38
C VAL A 597 10.11 2.20 3.77
N LYS A 598 9.69 1.39 2.78
CA LYS A 598 9.30 -0.02 2.96
C LYS A 598 10.37 -0.82 3.69
N ILE A 599 11.62 -0.72 3.22
CA ILE A 599 12.76 -1.44 3.80
C ILE A 599 13.07 -0.94 5.20
N ILE A 600 13.13 0.38 5.42
CA ILE A 600 13.47 0.94 6.73
C ILE A 600 12.44 0.55 7.79
N HIS A 601 11.13 0.65 7.52
CA HIS A 601 10.11 0.17 8.47
C HIS A 601 10.22 -1.34 8.73
N SER A 602 10.50 -2.14 7.69
CA SER A 602 10.63 -3.60 7.84
C SER A 602 11.86 -3.97 8.68
N LEU A 603 12.97 -3.24 8.50
CA LEU A 603 14.18 -3.36 9.33
C LEU A 603 13.94 -2.98 10.79
N MET A 604 13.27 -1.86 11.05
CA MET A 604 12.91 -1.44 12.42
C MET A 604 12.07 -2.51 13.12
N SER A 605 11.09 -3.07 12.42
CA SER A 605 10.25 -4.15 12.96
C SER A 605 11.01 -5.47 13.17
N THR A 606 12.11 -5.69 12.44
CA THR A 606 12.96 -6.90 12.57
C THR A 606 13.97 -6.75 13.72
N LEU A 607 14.61 -5.59 13.82
CA LEU A 607 15.70 -5.31 14.76
C LEU A 607 15.22 -4.89 16.16
N GLY A 608 13.97 -4.43 16.28
CA GLY A 608 13.35 -4.09 17.56
C GLY A 608 13.65 -2.66 18.02
N ARG A 609 13.81 -2.46 19.34
CA ARG A 609 14.17 -1.14 19.91
C ARG A 609 15.67 -0.90 19.83
N VAL A 610 16.07 0.37 19.70
CA VAL A 610 17.46 0.80 19.83
C VAL A 610 17.89 0.70 21.30
N ARG A 611 19.06 0.10 21.57
CA ARG A 611 19.61 -0.15 22.92
C ARG A 611 20.69 0.86 23.33
N VAL A 612 21.59 1.22 22.42
CA VAL A 612 22.75 2.08 22.70
C VAL A 612 22.87 3.14 21.60
N ALA A 613 23.30 4.34 21.99
CA ALA A 613 23.21 5.54 21.16
C ALA A 613 24.22 5.62 20.01
N CYS A 614 23.82 6.36 18.99
CA CYS A 614 24.48 6.50 17.70
C CYS A 614 25.99 6.84 17.76
N ARG A 615 26.82 6.05 17.06
CA ARG A 615 28.13 6.51 16.59
C ARG A 615 27.95 7.25 15.27
N GLN A 616 27.77 8.57 15.34
CA GLN A 616 27.76 9.42 14.14
C GLN A 616 29.19 9.80 13.78
N THR A 617 29.69 9.36 12.62
CA THR A 617 30.93 9.92 12.07
C THR A 617 30.62 11.17 11.26
N LYS A 618 31.29 12.28 11.58
CA LYS A 618 31.30 13.52 10.76
C LYS A 618 32.28 13.40 9.59
N THR A 619 32.27 12.26 8.92
CA THR A 619 33.06 11.97 7.71
C THR A 619 32.23 12.25 6.46
N ASP A 620 32.90 12.28 5.31
CA ASP A 620 32.28 12.12 3.99
C ASP A 620 32.47 10.63 3.65
N PRO A 621 31.42 9.77 3.65
CA PRO A 621 30.00 10.05 3.88
C PRO A 621 29.59 10.11 5.37
N MET A 622 28.40 10.67 5.64
CA MET A 622 27.76 10.60 6.97
C MET A 622 27.22 9.19 7.22
N CYS A 623 27.60 8.61 8.36
CA CYS A 623 27.14 7.30 8.82
C CYS A 623 26.41 7.39 10.17
N LEU A 624 25.36 6.57 10.32
CA LEU A 624 24.51 6.45 11.50
C LEU A 624 24.44 4.96 11.90
N VAL A 625 25.09 4.59 13.00
CA VAL A 625 25.15 3.21 13.52
C VAL A 625 24.20 3.07 14.71
N LEU A 626 23.26 2.11 14.67
CA LEU A 626 22.28 1.83 15.73
C LEU A 626 22.37 0.38 16.23
N GLU A 627 22.80 0.20 17.48
CA GLU A 627 22.72 -1.07 18.20
C GLU A 627 21.28 -1.32 18.66
N CYS A 628 20.68 -2.45 18.27
CA CYS A 628 19.26 -2.75 18.46
C CYS A 628 19.02 -4.01 19.32
N GLU A 629 17.75 -4.38 19.51
CA GLU A 629 17.37 -5.54 20.33
C GLU A 629 17.82 -6.89 19.74
N PHE A 630 17.77 -7.01 18.41
CA PHE A 630 18.03 -8.25 17.67
C PHE A 630 19.12 -8.09 16.59
N GLY A 631 20.01 -7.11 16.73
CA GLY A 631 21.05 -6.85 15.74
C GLY A 631 21.59 -5.41 15.72
N GLU A 632 22.20 -5.05 14.61
CA GLU A 632 22.71 -3.70 14.31
C GLU A 632 22.20 -3.24 12.94
N ALA A 633 21.92 -1.94 12.81
CA ALA A 633 21.71 -1.27 11.53
C ALA A 633 22.71 -0.11 11.34
N VAL A 634 23.32 -0.05 10.17
CA VAL A 634 24.17 1.07 9.73
C VAL A 634 23.53 1.73 8.53
N LEU A 635 23.13 2.99 8.66
CA LEU A 635 22.71 3.85 7.55
C LEU A 635 23.90 4.70 7.09
N ILE A 636 24.14 4.73 5.79
CA ILE A 636 25.14 5.56 5.11
C ILE A 636 24.38 6.48 4.16
N LEU A 637 24.46 7.79 4.35
CA LEU A 637 23.81 8.76 3.46
C LEU A 637 24.64 8.95 2.18
N ALA A 638 23.97 9.18 1.06
CA ALA A 638 24.65 9.43 -0.21
C ALA A 638 25.22 10.85 -0.28
N GLU A 639 26.48 10.98 -0.71
CA GLU A 639 27.16 12.28 -0.81
C GLU A 639 26.61 13.15 -1.97
N SER A 640 26.34 12.52 -3.12
CA SER A 640 25.66 13.13 -4.26
C SER A 640 25.11 12.05 -5.22
N ALA A 641 24.31 12.46 -6.21
CA ALA A 641 23.85 11.55 -7.27
C ALA A 641 24.98 11.05 -8.19
N GLU A 642 26.14 11.73 -8.23
CA GLU A 642 27.24 11.45 -9.15
C GLU A 642 28.40 10.68 -8.51
N LYS A 643 28.60 10.79 -7.19
CA LYS A 643 29.63 10.01 -6.48
C LYS A 643 29.09 8.62 -6.10
N GLN A 644 29.76 7.57 -6.57
CA GLN A 644 29.60 6.24 -5.98
C GLN A 644 30.34 6.15 -4.64
N LEU A 645 29.65 5.60 -3.64
CA LEU A 645 30.28 5.12 -2.42
C LEU A 645 31.19 3.93 -2.77
N SER A 646 32.47 3.99 -2.39
CA SER A 646 33.38 2.83 -2.47
C SER A 646 33.37 2.06 -1.14
N THR A 647 33.59 0.75 -1.20
CA THR A 647 33.77 -0.07 0.01
C THR A 647 35.01 0.33 0.80
N GLU A 648 36.06 0.81 0.11
CA GLU A 648 37.30 1.32 0.71
C GLU A 648 37.07 2.54 1.63
N ASN A 649 36.04 3.35 1.38
CA ASN A 649 35.69 4.49 2.25
C ASN A 649 35.01 4.07 3.56
N LEU A 650 34.73 2.78 3.76
CA LEU A 650 33.96 2.26 4.90
C LEU A 650 34.79 1.35 5.83
N ASP A 651 36.09 1.20 5.56
CA ASP A 651 37.01 0.40 6.38
C ASP A 651 37.01 0.87 7.85
N GLY A 652 36.74 -0.07 8.77
CA GLY A 652 36.65 0.20 10.22
C GLY A 652 35.26 0.62 10.73
N LEU A 653 34.29 0.87 9.86
CA LEU A 653 32.85 1.03 10.20
C LEU A 653 32.05 -0.28 10.00
N VAL A 654 32.75 -1.36 9.65
CA VAL A 654 32.20 -2.53 8.95
C VAL A 654 32.71 -3.79 9.65
N GLU A 655 31.84 -4.49 10.39
CA GLU A 655 32.15 -5.85 10.90
C GLU A 655 32.12 -6.89 9.76
N GLU A 656 32.86 -8.00 9.91
CA GLU A 656 33.02 -9.04 8.87
C GLU A 656 31.74 -9.84 8.54
N GLU A 657 30.68 -9.76 9.35
CA GLU A 657 29.48 -10.63 9.25
C GLU A 657 28.19 -9.92 8.76
N ALA A 658 28.20 -8.59 8.55
CA ALA A 658 26.97 -7.86 8.23
C ALA A 658 26.68 -7.77 6.71
N GLN A 659 25.40 -7.89 6.35
CA GLN A 659 24.92 -7.98 4.96
C GLN A 659 24.38 -6.64 4.45
N TRP A 660 24.40 -6.45 3.13
CA TRP A 660 23.92 -5.25 2.45
C TRP A 660 22.45 -5.40 2.05
N VAL A 661 21.63 -4.38 2.30
CA VAL A 661 20.23 -4.41 1.89
C VAL A 661 20.08 -3.85 0.49
N ASN A 662 19.67 -4.70 -0.45
CA ASN A 662 19.37 -4.35 -1.83
C ASN A 662 18.03 -3.60 -1.93
N TRP A 663 18.01 -2.31 -2.26
CA TRP A 663 16.75 -1.55 -2.20
C TRP A 663 15.73 -1.90 -3.27
N GLU A 664 16.16 -2.40 -4.42
CA GLU A 664 15.24 -2.79 -5.50
C GLU A 664 14.41 -4.04 -5.13
N THR A 665 14.87 -4.85 -4.17
CA THR A 665 14.32 -6.19 -3.93
C THR A 665 14.12 -6.58 -2.46
N GLY A 666 14.81 -5.94 -1.53
CA GLY A 666 14.84 -6.26 -0.10
C GLY A 666 15.67 -7.49 0.26
N TYR A 667 16.43 -8.08 -0.69
CA TYR A 667 17.36 -9.17 -0.39
C TYR A 667 18.61 -8.66 0.34
N LEU A 668 19.24 -9.58 1.08
CA LEU A 668 20.48 -9.39 1.80
C LEU A 668 21.64 -9.96 0.98
N ASP A 669 22.43 -9.06 0.39
CA ASP A 669 23.57 -9.40 -0.45
C ASP A 669 24.88 -9.35 0.36
N GLU A 670 25.82 -10.27 0.08
CA GLU A 670 27.15 -10.27 0.73
C GLU A 670 28.01 -9.08 0.29
N GLN A 671 27.77 -8.58 -0.92
CA GLN A 671 28.45 -7.43 -1.52
C GLN A 671 27.42 -6.35 -1.85
N PRO A 672 27.76 -5.06 -1.73
CA PRO A 672 26.82 -3.99 -2.02
C PRO A 672 26.51 -3.90 -3.51
N THR A 673 25.25 -4.03 -3.87
CA THR A 673 24.75 -3.85 -5.24
C THR A 673 24.19 -2.44 -5.44
N ASN A 674 24.53 -1.77 -6.55
CA ASN A 674 23.93 -0.49 -6.98
C ASN A 674 24.04 0.71 -6.00
N PHE A 675 25.27 1.15 -5.67
CA PHE A 675 25.53 2.47 -5.06
C PHE A 675 25.23 3.68 -5.99
N LYS A 676 24.05 3.75 -6.63
CA LYS A 676 23.67 4.83 -7.56
C LYS A 676 23.26 6.13 -6.84
N GLY A 677 24.10 6.61 -5.92
CA GLY A 677 23.87 7.88 -5.21
C GLY A 677 22.66 7.87 -4.27
N PHE A 678 22.23 6.72 -3.75
CA PHE A 678 21.14 6.60 -2.79
C PHE A 678 21.64 6.11 -1.41
N PRO A 679 20.95 6.43 -0.31
CA PRO A 679 21.35 6.03 1.03
C PRO A 679 21.29 4.51 1.22
N VAL A 680 22.32 3.97 1.86
CA VAL A 680 22.56 2.52 1.99
C VAL A 680 22.31 2.06 3.41
N VAL A 681 21.69 0.89 3.56
CA VAL A 681 21.56 0.22 4.85
C VAL A 681 22.33 -1.09 4.83
N ARG A 682 23.17 -1.29 5.85
CA ARG A 682 23.86 -2.56 6.15
C ARG A 682 23.33 -3.07 7.49
N VAL A 683 23.16 -4.39 7.62
CA VAL A 683 22.54 -4.99 8.80
C VAL A 683 23.26 -6.23 9.29
N LYS A 684 23.34 -6.38 10.61
CA LYS A 684 23.76 -7.60 11.30
C LYS A 684 22.58 -8.14 12.09
N LEU A 685 22.07 -9.31 11.72
CA LEU A 685 20.98 -9.99 12.44
C LEU A 685 21.58 -10.98 13.46
N GLN A 686 20.91 -11.17 14.60
CA GLN A 686 21.30 -12.12 15.68
C GLN A 686 20.53 -13.45 15.62
#